data_AF-Q2H113-F1
#
_entry.id   AF-Q2H113-F1
#
_cell.length_a   1.000
_cell.length_b   1.000
_cell.length_c   1.000
_cell.angle_alpha   90.00
_cell.angle_beta   90.00
_cell.angle_gamma   90.00
#
_symmetry.space_group_name_H-M   'P 1'
#
loop_
_entity.id
_entity.type
_entity.pdbx_description
1 polymer ?
#
loop_
_entity_poly.entity_id
_entity_poly.type
_entity_poly.pdbx_seq_one_letter_code
_entity_poly.pdbx_strand_id
1 'polypeptide(L)'
;MAGYMDVLRGEPELAAVYPGAAQDRLFEATYRHVIDGMSCEGCGCGGKLVPRARLEQGDGQPAVHFGLIASDDTVMKSGEDRDAIAQQAGVIGFEMEGAGMCDVFPCVIIKGACDYGQPQDQGVAAVRGGDGGGMHEDFLGSLGAFDDRIPSSPRAAYRTLVWVDHYDIVRPNCTNSTGVLAPYDENTTFIGRKSILKQLQQQLLVSVSHSRVALFGLGGVGPEVSVFWVHASNAERFRQAYASIAQECRVPGYDDPKADVLLLVKAWLERTNCGQWLMVVDNADDMQLFFGQHMGPVNASSSSYEESLGQYLPECPQGAILVTTRNKPAGLRLTKGKRPIEVGKMDEGETDQLLRAHLDGISVSSSESSALSSRLEHLPLALVQAAAFIQENTIAVSKYLELLDSSDQDLVDLLSEEFETDGRDSEMPCAVAETWILSFEQIQRQNALAGELLSLMSLFDRQAIPLEFLSCYSKQQGQEQRGEIQLTKALGVLKAFCFVVEGKGHRFDMHRLVQLVTQKWLGRKDTICRFAEQALLAVSHCYPFGRYENWVVCSAYLAHAYAVLGGKGTGSRDEKAGKATLLHSVAVFLGYRGQWKDAERFQLKAVELRGEVLREEHPLTLASMGNLASTYQNQGRWKEAEALEVQVMETRKRVLGEEHPDTLTSMGNLASTYRNQGRWKEAEALEVQVMETRKRMLGEEHPDTLASMNNLAFTWKGIGRDGDALGLLQACFDLQQQVLGEAHPSTVSTLSALEAWLEENEQPVV
;
A
#
# COMPACT_ATOMS: atom_id res chain seq x y z
N MET A 1 2.78 -24.34 60.67
CA MET A 1 4.02 -24.23 61.48
C MET A 1 4.05 -25.15 62.72
N ALA A 2 2.96 -25.34 63.47
CA ALA A 2 3.01 -26.08 64.75
C ALA A 2 3.53 -27.53 64.65
N GLY A 3 3.16 -28.30 63.62
CA GLY A 3 3.63 -29.70 63.49
C GLY A 3 5.08 -29.89 63.03
N TYR A 4 5.70 -28.87 62.42
CA TYR A 4 7.05 -29.00 61.84
C TYR A 4 8.17 -28.87 62.89
N MET A 5 7.96 -27.99 63.88
CA MET A 5 8.90 -27.79 64.99
C MET A 5 8.90 -28.94 66.01
N ASP A 6 7.84 -29.74 66.02
CA ASP A 6 7.75 -30.93 66.88
C ASP A 6 8.49 -32.13 66.25
N VAL A 7 8.55 -32.20 64.91
CA VAL A 7 9.37 -33.17 64.17
C VAL A 7 10.86 -32.87 64.35
N LEU A 8 11.28 -31.61 64.23
CA LEU A 8 12.68 -31.20 64.44
C LEU A 8 13.18 -31.38 65.89
N ARG A 9 12.27 -31.34 66.88
CA ARG A 9 12.59 -31.60 68.28
C ARG A 9 12.62 -33.09 68.65
N GLY A 10 12.08 -33.96 67.80
CA GLY A 10 12.09 -35.41 67.99
C GLY A 10 13.38 -36.12 67.58
N GLU A 11 14.22 -35.47 66.77
CA GLU A 11 15.51 -36.02 66.32
C GLU A 11 16.70 -35.32 67.03
N PRO A 12 17.52 -36.06 67.80
CA PRO A 12 18.61 -35.48 68.59
C PRO A 12 19.69 -34.76 67.77
N GLU A 13 19.88 -35.15 66.50
CA GLU A 13 20.89 -34.57 65.61
C GLU A 13 20.43 -33.28 64.91
N LEU A 14 19.12 -33.01 64.88
CA LEU A 14 18.52 -31.83 64.24
C LEU A 14 17.95 -30.82 65.26
N ALA A 15 18.16 -31.08 66.55
CA ALA A 15 17.71 -30.24 67.64
C ALA A 15 18.45 -28.88 67.64
N ALA A 16 17.87 -27.89 66.95
CA ALA A 16 18.32 -26.50 66.99
C ALA A 16 17.46 -25.67 67.95
N VAL A 17 18.11 -25.00 68.91
CA VAL A 17 17.44 -24.02 69.79
C VAL A 17 17.56 -22.64 69.15
N TYR A 18 16.42 -22.02 68.83
CA TYR A 18 16.39 -20.64 68.35
C TYR A 18 16.87 -19.68 69.48
N PRO A 19 18.01 -18.97 69.32
CA PRO A 19 18.64 -18.22 70.40
C PRO A 19 17.96 -16.87 70.74
N GLY A 20 16.83 -16.55 70.10
CA GLY A 20 16.12 -15.28 70.27
C GLY A 20 16.56 -14.19 69.29
N ALA A 21 15.72 -13.17 69.13
CA ALA A 21 15.77 -12.20 68.01
C ALA A 21 16.72 -11.00 68.21
N ALA A 22 17.58 -11.00 69.23
CA ALA A 22 18.30 -9.79 69.64
C ALA A 22 19.67 -9.60 68.97
N GLN A 23 20.41 -10.67 68.64
CA GLN A 23 21.76 -10.59 68.05
C GLN A 23 22.04 -11.80 67.16
N ASP A 24 22.25 -11.57 65.85
CA ASP A 24 22.71 -12.59 64.91
C ASP A 24 24.24 -12.44 64.72
N ARG A 25 24.98 -13.55 64.62
CA ARG A 25 26.42 -13.53 64.31
C ARG A 25 26.60 -13.81 62.83
N LEU A 26 27.02 -12.79 62.09
CA LEU A 26 27.27 -12.88 60.64
C LEU A 26 28.74 -12.57 60.35
N PHE A 27 29.23 -13.05 59.21
CA PHE A 27 30.59 -12.72 58.77
C PHE A 27 30.75 -11.21 58.55
N GLU A 28 31.90 -10.69 58.95
CA GLU A 28 32.32 -9.32 58.63
C GLU A 28 32.37 -9.15 57.11
N ALA A 29 31.63 -8.17 56.57
CA ALA A 29 31.41 -8.03 55.13
C ALA A 29 32.45 -7.11 54.47
N THR A 30 33.73 -7.32 54.76
CA THR A 30 34.85 -6.51 54.25
C THR A 30 35.49 -7.11 52.99
N TYR A 31 34.76 -7.96 52.26
CA TYR A 31 35.30 -8.66 51.09
C TYR A 31 34.87 -7.99 49.79
N ARG A 32 35.76 -8.02 48.79
CA ARG A 32 35.49 -7.51 47.43
C ARG A 32 36.19 -8.35 46.36
N HIS A 33 35.42 -9.06 45.54
CA HIS A 33 35.93 -9.80 44.38
C HIS A 33 36.02 -8.87 43.15
N VAL A 34 37.12 -8.13 43.03
CA VAL A 34 37.36 -7.15 41.95
C VAL A 34 38.06 -7.78 40.73
N ILE A 35 38.64 -8.98 40.87
CA ILE A 35 39.44 -9.67 39.85
C ILE A 35 38.83 -11.05 39.61
N ASP A 36 38.51 -11.37 38.35
CA ASP A 36 37.99 -12.68 37.98
C ASP A 36 38.99 -13.80 38.29
N GLY A 37 38.53 -14.84 39.00
CA GLY A 37 39.33 -16.02 39.36
C GLY A 37 40.02 -15.99 40.74
N MET A 38 39.84 -14.95 41.55
CA MET A 38 40.31 -14.93 42.95
C MET A 38 39.46 -15.83 43.86
N SER A 39 40.11 -16.66 44.69
CA SER A 39 39.41 -17.52 45.66
C SER A 39 38.82 -16.72 46.82
N CYS A 40 37.74 -17.23 47.43
CA CYS A 40 37.09 -16.63 48.60
C CYS A 40 38.04 -16.43 49.79
N GLU A 41 39.02 -17.32 49.97
CA GLU A 41 40.06 -17.17 51.00
C GLU A 41 40.97 -15.96 50.71
N GLY A 42 41.33 -15.72 49.45
CA GLY A 42 42.12 -14.57 49.02
C GLY A 42 41.40 -13.24 49.15
N CYS A 43 40.07 -13.24 49.08
CA CYS A 43 39.22 -12.05 49.23
C CYS A 43 38.76 -11.78 50.67
N GLY A 44 39.08 -12.66 51.63
CA GLY A 44 38.70 -12.49 53.04
C GLY A 44 37.23 -12.77 53.34
N CYS A 45 36.52 -13.53 52.50
CA CYS A 45 35.10 -13.85 52.68
C CYS A 45 34.81 -14.69 53.95
N GLY A 46 35.83 -15.39 54.47
CA GLY A 46 35.78 -16.15 55.72
C GLY A 46 36.21 -15.33 56.95
N GLY A 47 35.91 -14.03 56.98
CA GLY A 47 36.31 -13.10 58.03
C GLY A 47 35.81 -13.45 59.45
N LYS A 48 36.02 -12.58 60.43
CA LYS A 48 35.53 -12.84 61.79
C LYS A 48 33.99 -12.78 61.82
N LEU A 49 33.37 -13.68 62.58
CA LEU A 49 31.96 -13.54 62.93
C LEU A 49 31.80 -12.33 63.86
N VAL A 50 31.05 -11.33 63.41
CA VAL A 50 30.73 -10.14 64.19
C VAL A 50 29.26 -10.17 64.62
N PRO A 51 28.94 -9.78 65.87
CA PRO A 51 27.56 -9.61 66.28
C PRO A 51 26.95 -8.44 65.50
N ARG A 52 25.87 -8.71 64.77
CA ARG A 52 25.09 -7.70 64.05
C ARG A 52 23.72 -7.55 64.70
N ALA A 53 23.32 -6.30 64.94
CA ALA A 53 21.97 -5.99 65.36
C ALA A 53 21.03 -6.11 64.16
N ARG A 54 19.82 -6.66 64.37
CA ARG A 54 18.78 -6.60 63.34
C ARG A 54 18.39 -5.14 63.13
N LEU A 55 18.25 -4.74 61.87
CA LEU A 55 17.64 -3.46 61.53
C LEU A 55 16.22 -3.45 62.13
N GLU A 56 15.83 -2.36 62.77
CA GLU A 56 14.48 -2.21 63.32
C GLU A 56 13.45 -2.38 62.18
N GLN A 57 12.42 -3.19 62.40
CA GLN A 57 11.31 -3.33 61.46
C GLN A 57 10.51 -2.02 61.44
N GLY A 58 10.95 -1.05 60.64
CA GLY A 58 10.14 0.10 60.27
C GLY A 58 9.08 -0.27 59.23
N ASP A 59 8.03 0.54 59.13
CA ASP A 59 6.96 0.49 58.11
C ASP A 59 7.48 0.81 56.68
N GLY A 60 8.61 0.22 56.28
CA GLY A 60 9.19 0.41 54.95
C GLY A 60 8.38 -0.33 53.89
N GLN A 61 7.88 0.40 52.89
CA GLN A 61 7.24 -0.21 51.72
C GLN A 61 8.29 -0.90 50.84
N PRO A 62 7.97 -2.05 50.22
CA PRO A 62 8.84 -2.69 49.24
C PRO A 62 9.19 -1.72 48.10
N ALA A 63 10.46 -1.67 47.73
CA ALA A 63 10.96 -0.80 46.66
C ALA A 63 11.45 -1.64 45.48
N VAL A 64 10.94 -1.33 44.29
CA VAL A 64 11.38 -1.97 43.05
C VAL A 64 12.35 -1.02 42.35
N HIS A 65 13.61 -1.44 42.22
CA HIS A 65 14.67 -0.64 41.62
C HIS A 65 14.88 -1.04 40.16
N PHE A 66 14.81 -0.07 39.24
CA PHE A 66 15.16 -0.21 37.83
C PHE A 66 16.22 0.84 37.48
N GLY A 67 17.42 0.39 37.10
CA GLY A 67 18.53 1.26 36.71
C GLY A 67 19.78 0.44 36.39
N LEU A 68 20.86 1.09 35.94
CA LEU A 68 22.15 0.45 35.65
C LEU A 68 22.91 -0.08 36.90
N ILE A 69 22.29 -0.09 38.07
CA ILE A 69 22.87 -0.55 39.33
C ILE A 69 21.96 -1.59 39.97
N ALA A 70 22.25 -2.84 39.65
CA ALA A 70 22.40 -4.00 40.53
C ALA A 70 22.58 -5.21 39.61
N SER A 71 23.72 -5.31 38.92
CA SER A 71 24.13 -6.65 38.50
C SER A 71 24.36 -7.46 39.79
N ASP A 72 23.98 -8.74 39.77
CA ASP A 72 24.41 -9.71 40.76
C ASP A 72 25.92 -9.59 41.06
N ASP A 73 26.69 -9.28 40.03
CA ASP A 73 28.11 -9.00 40.06
C ASP A 73 28.54 -7.89 41.04
N THR A 74 27.69 -6.94 41.40
CA THR A 74 28.05 -5.89 42.39
C THR A 74 27.68 -6.31 43.81
N VAL A 75 26.46 -6.83 44.00
CA VAL A 75 25.91 -7.13 45.34
C VAL A 75 26.43 -8.46 45.90
N MET A 76 26.77 -9.42 45.04
CA MET A 76 27.26 -10.74 45.44
C MET A 76 28.79 -10.77 45.60
N LYS A 77 29.53 -10.02 44.77
CA LYS A 77 31.01 -9.97 44.82
C LYS A 77 31.55 -9.02 45.89
N SER A 78 30.74 -8.09 46.41
CA SER A 78 31.16 -7.08 47.40
C SER A 78 30.26 -7.07 48.62
N GLY A 79 30.77 -7.54 49.75
CA GLY A 79 30.05 -7.47 51.03
C GLY A 79 29.86 -6.02 51.51
N GLU A 80 30.82 -5.15 51.19
CA GLU A 80 30.81 -3.73 51.57
C GLU A 80 29.72 -2.95 50.82
N ASP A 81 29.63 -3.15 49.51
CA ASP A 81 28.62 -2.47 48.67
C ASP A 81 27.21 -2.95 49.05
N ARG A 82 27.04 -4.25 49.34
CA ARG A 82 25.77 -4.81 49.82
C ARG A 82 25.30 -4.19 51.14
N ASP A 83 26.20 -4.09 52.13
CA ASP A 83 25.86 -3.51 53.43
C ASP A 83 25.56 -2.00 53.33
N ALA A 84 26.31 -1.28 52.48
CA ALA A 84 26.06 0.14 52.22
C ALA A 84 24.68 0.38 51.60
N ILE A 85 24.28 -0.42 50.61
CA ILE A 85 22.96 -0.35 49.97
C ILE A 85 21.86 -0.69 50.98
N ALA A 86 22.04 -1.74 51.79
CA ALA A 86 21.06 -2.14 52.80
C ALA A 86 20.83 -1.02 53.84
N GLN A 87 21.91 -0.38 54.30
CA GLN A 87 21.82 0.73 55.25
C GLN A 87 21.20 1.99 54.63
N GLN A 88 21.51 2.29 53.38
CA GLN A 88 20.97 3.46 52.67
C GLN A 88 19.48 3.30 52.33
N ALA A 89 19.08 2.12 51.88
CA ALA A 89 17.71 1.84 51.44
C ALA A 89 16.79 1.38 52.58
N GLY A 90 17.33 1.11 53.77
CA GLY A 90 16.55 0.61 54.91
C GLY A 90 15.93 -0.77 54.67
N VAL A 91 16.56 -1.57 53.81
CA VAL A 91 16.08 -2.92 53.45
C VAL A 91 16.76 -3.99 54.28
N ILE A 92 16.07 -5.10 54.50
CA ILE A 92 16.55 -6.21 55.32
C ILE A 92 17.03 -7.40 54.49
N GLY A 93 16.93 -7.33 53.15
CA GLY A 93 17.40 -8.38 52.25
C GLY A 93 17.39 -7.99 50.77
N PHE A 94 18.02 -8.85 49.98
CA PHE A 94 18.05 -8.78 48.51
C PHE A 94 17.42 -10.07 47.98
N GLU A 95 16.50 -9.94 47.03
CA GLU A 95 15.76 -11.06 46.46
C GLU A 95 16.11 -11.22 44.98
N MET A 96 16.56 -12.41 44.61
CA MET A 96 16.86 -12.77 43.22
C MET A 96 15.57 -13.21 42.55
N GLU A 97 15.25 -12.59 41.40
CA GLU A 97 14.12 -12.97 40.55
C GLU A 97 12.71 -12.83 41.19
N GLY A 98 12.59 -12.27 42.39
CA GLY A 98 11.30 -11.95 43.02
C GLY A 98 10.49 -13.19 43.44
N ALA A 99 11.11 -14.08 44.21
CA ALA A 99 10.53 -15.33 44.73
C ALA A 99 9.42 -15.18 45.80
N GLY A 100 8.87 -13.97 46.02
CA GLY A 100 7.70 -13.70 46.87
C GLY A 100 8.00 -13.22 48.30
N MET A 101 9.26 -13.02 48.69
CA MET A 101 9.60 -12.43 50.00
C MET A 101 9.30 -10.92 50.07
N CYS A 102 9.33 -10.24 48.93
CA CYS A 102 8.98 -8.82 48.78
C CYS A 102 7.54 -8.45 49.20
N ASP A 103 6.64 -9.43 49.27
CA ASP A 103 5.26 -9.22 49.72
C ASP A 103 5.14 -9.04 51.24
N VAL A 104 6.18 -9.44 52.00
CA VAL A 104 6.13 -9.53 53.47
C VAL A 104 7.24 -8.71 54.13
N PHE A 105 8.37 -8.48 53.46
CA PHE A 105 9.54 -7.83 54.02
C PHE A 105 10.11 -6.72 53.12
N PRO A 106 10.71 -5.66 53.70
CA PRO A 106 11.43 -4.65 52.93
C PRO A 106 12.68 -5.27 52.28
N CYS A 107 12.63 -5.55 50.98
CA CYS A 107 13.77 -6.10 50.23
C CYS A 107 13.93 -5.43 48.86
N VAL A 108 15.14 -5.53 48.30
CA VAL A 108 15.44 -5.10 46.93
C VAL A 108 15.37 -6.31 46.00
N ILE A 109 14.56 -6.21 44.94
CA ILE A 109 14.50 -7.24 43.90
C ILE A 109 15.61 -6.99 42.87
N ILE A 110 16.48 -7.98 42.66
CA ILE A 110 17.58 -7.97 41.69
C ILE A 110 17.20 -8.86 40.49
N LYS A 111 17.35 -8.34 39.27
CA LYS A 111 17.07 -9.06 38.02
C LYS A 111 18.31 -9.08 37.12
N GLY A 112 18.98 -10.22 37.03
CA GLY A 112 20.20 -10.42 36.22
C GLY A 112 20.47 -11.91 35.96
N ALA A 113 21.21 -12.23 34.90
CA ALA A 113 21.60 -13.60 34.56
C ALA A 113 22.83 -14.02 35.38
N CYS A 114 22.74 -15.11 36.16
CA CYS A 114 23.84 -15.59 36.99
C CYS A 114 24.89 -16.41 36.22
N ASP A 115 26.16 -16.08 36.40
CA ASP A 115 27.29 -16.99 36.13
C ASP A 115 27.65 -17.78 37.41
N TYR A 116 26.81 -18.76 37.78
CA TYR A 116 27.18 -19.74 38.80
C TYR A 116 28.02 -20.85 38.16
N GLY A 117 29.34 -20.68 38.17
CA GLY A 117 30.31 -21.72 37.78
C GLY A 117 31.40 -21.86 38.83
N GLN A 118 31.25 -22.80 39.76
CA GLN A 118 32.34 -23.19 40.67
C GLN A 118 33.44 -23.95 39.91
N PRO A 119 34.74 -23.65 40.16
CA PRO A 119 35.82 -24.55 39.81
C PRO A 119 36.33 -25.27 41.07
N GLN A 120 35.92 -26.52 41.31
CA GLN A 120 36.77 -27.56 41.92
C GLN A 120 36.16 -28.97 41.91
N ASP A 121 36.88 -29.84 41.20
CA ASP A 121 37.16 -31.26 41.40
C ASP A 121 36.08 -32.37 41.46
N GLN A 122 36.11 -33.15 40.36
CA GLN A 122 36.19 -34.61 40.27
C GLN A 122 35.19 -35.49 41.04
N GLY A 123 34.26 -36.05 40.27
CA GLY A 123 33.80 -37.42 40.47
C GLY A 123 32.29 -37.60 40.55
N VAL A 124 31.72 -38.14 39.47
CA VAL A 124 30.44 -38.86 39.39
C VAL A 124 29.17 -38.01 39.16
N ALA A 125 28.70 -38.09 37.90
CA ALA A 125 27.33 -37.99 37.41
C ALA A 125 26.47 -36.74 37.76
N ALA A 126 26.50 -35.77 36.84
CA ALA A 126 25.47 -34.74 36.70
C ALA A 126 24.11 -35.39 36.36
N VAL A 127 23.21 -35.44 37.34
CA VAL A 127 21.77 -35.66 37.14
C VAL A 127 21.08 -34.30 37.19
N ARG A 128 20.61 -33.87 36.01
CA ARG A 128 19.44 -33.01 35.73
C ARG A 128 18.93 -32.12 36.87
N GLY A 129 19.15 -30.81 36.74
CA GLY A 129 18.23 -29.80 37.27
C GLY A 129 16.91 -29.90 36.51
N GLY A 130 15.92 -30.55 37.12
CA GLY A 130 14.54 -30.58 36.68
C GLY A 130 13.72 -29.51 37.41
N ASP A 131 12.77 -28.95 36.67
CA ASP A 131 11.53 -28.32 37.12
C ASP A 131 11.60 -26.94 37.80
N GLY A 132 11.82 -25.91 36.97
CA GLY A 132 11.29 -24.55 37.17
C GLY A 132 10.50 -24.03 35.95
N GLY A 133 10.24 -24.89 34.96
CA GLY A 133 9.32 -24.60 33.85
C GLY A 133 7.88 -24.73 34.34
N GLY A 134 7.33 -23.68 34.93
CA GLY A 134 5.97 -23.74 35.45
C GLY A 134 5.49 -22.50 36.21
N MET A 135 5.88 -21.30 35.80
CA MET A 135 5.22 -20.05 36.26
C MET A 135 5.40 -18.87 35.30
N HIS A 136 5.74 -19.15 34.02
CA HIS A 136 6.00 -18.10 33.03
C HIS A 136 4.79 -17.78 32.11
N GLU A 137 3.71 -18.56 32.19
CA GLU A 137 2.47 -18.33 31.40
C GLU A 137 1.28 -17.76 32.20
N ASP A 138 1.25 -17.87 33.53
CA ASP A 138 0.06 -17.46 34.32
C ASP A 138 0.06 -16.00 34.84
N PHE A 139 1.16 -15.25 34.73
CA PHE A 139 1.17 -13.82 35.09
C PHE A 139 0.99 -12.86 33.90
N LEU A 140 1.23 -13.33 32.67
CA LEU A 140 0.96 -12.54 31.45
C LEU A 140 -0.38 -12.91 30.78
N GLY A 141 -0.94 -14.08 31.10
CA GLY A 141 -2.25 -14.52 30.63
C GLY A 141 -3.47 -13.88 31.32
N SER A 142 -3.30 -13.24 32.49
CA SER A 142 -4.43 -12.66 33.26
C SER A 142 -4.60 -11.14 33.14
N LEU A 143 -3.75 -10.43 32.39
CA LEU A 143 -3.95 -9.02 32.04
C LEU A 143 -4.87 -8.81 30.82
N GLY A 144 -5.36 -9.90 30.23
CA GLY A 144 -6.26 -9.92 29.08
C GLY A 144 -7.72 -10.24 29.42
N ALA A 145 -8.28 -9.69 30.49
CA ALA A 145 -9.73 -9.65 30.73
C ALA A 145 -10.08 -8.64 31.83
N PHE A 146 -10.17 -7.36 31.46
CA PHE A 146 -10.92 -6.37 32.24
C PHE A 146 -11.82 -5.61 31.27
N ASP A 147 -13.04 -6.14 31.10
CA ASP A 147 -14.20 -5.37 30.67
C ASP A 147 -15.11 -5.15 31.89
N ASP A 148 -15.57 -3.91 32.03
CA ASP A 148 -16.70 -3.41 32.81
C ASP A 148 -16.96 -3.98 34.23
N ARG A 149 -16.23 -3.44 35.22
CA ARG A 149 -16.74 -2.93 36.53
C ARG A 149 -15.59 -2.72 37.54
N ILE A 150 -15.12 -1.48 37.71
CA ILE A 150 -14.48 -1.03 38.96
C ILE A 150 -15.18 0.25 39.43
N PRO A 151 -15.86 0.22 40.59
CA PRO A 151 -16.16 1.42 41.35
C PRO A 151 -14.87 1.94 42.01
N SER A 152 -14.64 3.25 41.91
CA SER A 152 -13.90 4.11 42.85
C SER A 152 -12.81 3.47 43.75
N SER A 153 -11.53 3.74 43.43
CA SER A 153 -10.42 4.17 44.33
C SER A 153 -10.61 4.02 45.87
N PRO A 154 -9.59 3.61 46.68
CA PRO A 154 -8.23 4.18 46.63
C PRO A 154 -6.99 3.33 47.03
N ARG A 155 -5.84 3.73 46.44
CA ARG A 155 -4.48 3.84 47.03
C ARG A 155 -3.69 2.60 47.50
N ALA A 156 -2.70 2.21 46.69
CA ALA A 156 -1.31 2.03 47.15
C ALA A 156 -0.39 2.59 46.05
N ALA A 157 0.20 3.75 46.32
CA ALA A 157 1.06 4.47 45.39
C ALA A 157 2.49 3.96 45.54
N TYR A 158 3.06 3.37 44.48
CA TYR A 158 4.50 3.18 44.38
C TYR A 158 5.15 4.55 44.18
N ARG A 159 5.62 5.18 45.26
CA ARG A 159 6.44 6.38 45.22
C ARG A 159 7.72 6.07 45.98
N THR A 160 8.85 6.04 45.27
CA THR A 160 10.08 6.84 45.53
C THR A 160 11.18 6.34 44.56
N LEU A 161 11.60 7.18 43.62
CA LEU A 161 12.88 7.05 42.90
C LEU A 161 13.95 7.73 43.76
N VAL A 162 14.86 6.95 44.34
CA VAL A 162 16.05 7.50 45.01
C VAL A 162 17.21 7.40 44.03
N TRP A 163 17.74 8.55 43.61
CA TRP A 163 19.00 8.63 42.87
C TRP A 163 20.15 8.62 43.88
N VAL A 164 21.09 7.70 43.72
CA VAL A 164 22.37 7.73 44.43
C VAL A 164 23.40 8.26 43.45
N ASP A 165 23.83 9.51 43.69
CA ASP A 165 24.89 10.14 42.90
C ASP A 165 26.19 9.32 42.98
N HIS A 166 26.88 9.28 41.84
CA HIS A 166 28.13 8.56 41.63
C HIS A 166 29.16 8.77 42.74
N TYR A 167 29.72 7.67 43.26
CA TYR A 167 31.09 7.69 43.74
C TYR A 167 32.02 7.86 42.53
N ASP A 168 32.79 8.96 42.56
CA ASP A 168 33.88 9.26 41.65
C ASP A 168 34.88 8.09 41.58
N ILE A 169 34.71 7.22 40.58
CA ILE A 169 35.82 6.42 40.06
C ILE A 169 36.45 7.27 38.97
N VAL A 170 37.55 7.94 39.33
CA VAL A 170 38.44 8.63 38.41
C VAL A 170 38.79 7.69 37.24
N ARG A 171 38.14 7.90 36.09
CA ARG A 171 38.56 7.37 34.79
C ARG A 171 39.11 8.53 33.96
N PRO A 172 40.27 8.37 33.29
CA PRO A 172 40.94 9.48 32.65
C PRO A 172 40.19 9.91 31.38
N ASN A 173 39.85 11.20 31.32
CA ASN A 173 39.55 12.02 30.14
C ASN A 173 38.92 11.29 28.93
N CYS A 174 37.59 11.19 28.92
CA CYS A 174 36.80 11.31 27.71
C CYS A 174 35.59 12.20 28.03
N THR A 175 35.45 13.28 27.29
CA THR A 175 34.37 14.26 27.43
C THR A 175 33.03 13.63 27.06
N ASN A 176 32.22 13.29 28.05
CA ASN A 176 30.83 12.87 27.87
C ASN A 176 29.97 14.08 27.49
N SER A 177 29.60 14.19 26.22
CA SER A 177 28.42 14.92 25.79
C SER A 177 27.48 13.91 25.12
N THR A 178 26.39 13.52 25.78
CA THR A 178 25.26 12.87 25.13
C THR A 178 24.59 13.90 24.22
N GLY A 179 25.07 13.99 22.98
CA GLY A 179 24.54 14.91 21.98
C GLY A 179 23.31 14.30 21.33
N VAL A 180 22.13 14.85 21.61
CA VAL A 180 20.96 14.68 20.74
C VAL A 180 21.07 15.75 19.67
N LEU A 181 21.35 15.33 18.44
CA LEU A 181 21.44 16.20 17.27
C LEU A 181 20.23 15.95 16.38
N ALA A 182 19.06 16.31 16.91
CA ALA A 182 17.81 16.31 16.19
C ALA A 182 17.45 17.75 15.81
N PRO A 183 17.15 18.05 14.53
CA PRO A 183 16.80 19.39 14.09
C PRO A 183 15.36 19.80 14.48
N TYR A 184 14.64 18.96 15.21
CA TYR A 184 13.22 19.13 15.52
C TYR A 184 12.94 18.91 17.00
N ASP A 185 12.02 19.72 17.54
CA ASP A 185 11.48 19.58 18.89
C ASP A 185 10.47 18.42 19.00
N GLU A 186 10.13 18.04 20.23
CA GLU A 186 9.14 16.99 20.49
C GLU A 186 7.76 17.38 19.92
N ASN A 187 7.20 16.52 19.07
CA ASN A 187 5.87 16.74 18.51
C ASN A 187 4.78 16.38 19.54
N THR A 188 4.18 17.40 20.14
CA THR A 188 3.13 17.25 21.18
C THR A 188 1.77 16.79 20.64
N THR A 189 1.55 16.88 19.32
CA THR A 189 0.31 16.44 18.65
C THR A 189 0.47 15.08 17.95
N PHE A 190 1.59 14.39 18.21
CA PHE A 190 1.87 13.08 17.63
C PHE A 190 0.88 12.00 18.12
N ILE A 191 0.24 11.30 17.18
CA ILE A 191 -0.65 10.19 17.48
C ILE A 191 0.09 8.85 17.33
N GLY A 192 0.31 8.19 18.47
CA GLY A 192 1.06 6.94 18.57
C GLY A 192 0.44 5.76 17.82
N ARG A 193 0.98 5.46 16.64
CA ARG A 193 0.59 4.29 15.82
C ARG A 193 1.10 2.98 16.41
N LYS A 194 0.40 2.48 17.44
CA LYS A 194 0.84 1.38 18.34
C LYS A 194 1.42 0.17 17.61
N SER A 195 0.79 -0.28 16.52
CA SER A 195 1.23 -1.45 15.76
C SER A 195 2.59 -1.24 15.09
N ILE A 196 2.80 -0.07 14.47
CA ILE A 196 4.04 0.32 13.81
C ILE A 196 5.15 0.52 14.84
N LEU A 197 4.85 1.20 15.94
CA LEU A 197 5.81 1.42 17.02
C LEU A 197 6.28 0.11 17.65
N LYS A 198 5.37 -0.85 17.84
CA LYS A 198 5.73 -2.18 18.31
C LYS A 198 6.65 -2.91 17.34
N GLN A 199 6.40 -2.83 16.03
CA GLN A 199 7.28 -3.41 15.02
C GLN A 199 8.65 -2.73 14.99
N LEU A 200 8.69 -1.41 15.10
CA LEU A 200 9.92 -0.61 15.15
C LEU A 200 10.77 -0.99 16.37
N GLN A 201 10.15 -1.05 17.55
CA GLN A 201 10.78 -1.49 18.79
C GLN A 201 11.34 -2.91 18.67
N GLN A 202 10.57 -3.84 18.10
CA GLN A 202 11.03 -5.22 17.88
C GLN A 202 12.24 -5.30 16.94
N GLN A 203 12.27 -4.52 15.85
CA GLN A 203 13.39 -4.57 14.91
C GLN A 203 14.64 -3.83 15.40
N LEU A 204 14.48 -2.74 16.17
CA LEU A 204 15.60 -1.96 16.73
C LEU A 204 16.20 -2.61 17.99
N LEU A 205 15.37 -3.08 18.92
CA LEU A 205 15.78 -3.48 20.28
C LEU A 205 16.15 -4.97 20.44
N VAL A 206 15.78 -5.85 19.50
CA VAL A 206 16.03 -7.30 19.62
C VAL A 206 17.35 -7.75 18.98
N SER A 207 18.00 -6.94 18.13
CA SER A 207 19.23 -7.39 17.45
C SER A 207 20.49 -6.95 18.20
N VAL A 208 21.23 -7.92 18.75
CA VAL A 208 22.54 -7.73 19.43
C VAL A 208 23.69 -7.47 18.45
N SER A 209 23.41 -7.19 17.17
CA SER A 209 24.42 -6.82 16.16
C SER A 209 23.77 -6.13 14.94
N HIS A 210 24.28 -4.96 14.56
CA HIS A 210 23.96 -4.21 13.33
C HIS A 210 22.45 -4.05 13.03
N SER A 211 21.73 -3.33 13.90
CA SER A 211 20.31 -3.00 13.69
C SER A 211 20.14 -1.86 12.68
N ARG A 212 19.97 -2.18 11.40
CA ARG A 212 19.39 -1.26 10.41
C ARG A 212 17.90 -1.53 10.25
N VAL A 213 17.05 -0.51 10.39
CA VAL A 213 15.60 -0.60 10.21
C VAL A 213 15.16 0.47 9.23
N ALA A 214 14.27 0.15 8.29
CA ALA A 214 13.71 1.12 7.37
C ALA A 214 12.20 1.24 7.58
N LEU A 215 11.73 2.46 7.75
CA LEU A 215 10.33 2.83 7.62
C LEU A 215 10.10 3.30 6.19
N PHE A 216 9.07 2.76 5.53
CA PHE A 216 8.63 3.29 4.25
C PHE A 216 7.15 3.67 4.28
N GLY A 217 6.83 4.87 3.81
CA GLY A 217 5.51 5.51 3.94
C GLY A 217 5.65 6.93 4.50
N LEU A 218 4.55 7.51 5.02
CA LEU A 218 4.51 8.91 5.50
C LEU A 218 4.76 8.92 7.03
N GLY A 219 5.96 9.33 7.50
CA GLY A 219 6.60 8.82 8.74
C GLY A 219 6.60 9.64 10.06
N GLY A 220 7.38 9.13 11.05
CA GLY A 220 7.95 9.80 12.25
C GLY A 220 7.69 9.14 13.64
N VAL A 221 8.74 8.77 14.44
CA VAL A 221 8.88 8.69 15.95
C VAL A 221 10.35 8.39 16.39
N GLY A 222 10.81 8.94 17.54
CA GLY A 222 12.17 8.75 18.12
C GLY A 222 12.28 8.04 19.52
N PRO A 223 13.47 7.49 19.89
CA PRO A 223 13.80 6.90 21.22
C PRO A 223 15.04 7.50 21.99
N GLU A 224 15.28 7.05 23.24
CA GLU A 224 16.30 7.52 24.24
C GLU A 224 17.74 6.95 24.06
N VAL A 225 18.47 7.38 23.02
CA VAL A 225 19.91 7.07 22.77
C VAL A 225 20.58 8.35 22.23
N SER A 226 21.92 8.47 22.13
CA SER A 226 22.53 9.57 21.34
C SER A 226 22.03 9.50 19.90
N VAL A 227 21.18 10.45 19.51
CA VAL A 227 20.51 10.46 18.19
C VAL A 227 21.20 11.44 17.26
N PHE A 228 21.61 10.95 16.09
CA PHE A 228 22.16 11.76 15.00
C PHE A 228 21.18 11.78 13.82
N TRP A 229 20.66 12.94 13.46
CA TRP A 229 19.78 13.09 12.31
C TRP A 229 20.58 13.47 11.05
N VAL A 230 20.42 12.71 9.98
CA VAL A 230 21.10 12.92 8.69
C VAL A 230 20.05 13.06 7.59
N HIS A 231 19.97 14.25 7.00
CA HIS A 231 19.04 14.50 5.90
C HIS A 231 19.63 14.03 4.57
N ALA A 232 19.00 13.04 3.94
CA ALA A 232 19.50 12.31 2.78
C ALA A 232 18.79 12.65 1.44
N SER A 233 18.09 13.78 1.36
CA SER A 233 17.41 14.19 0.12
C SER A 233 18.35 14.50 -1.04
N ASN A 234 19.59 14.95 -0.76
CA ASN A 234 20.64 15.21 -1.75
C ASN A 234 22.03 15.10 -1.11
N ALA A 235 23.07 15.08 -1.95
CA ALA A 235 24.44 14.88 -1.51
C ALA A 235 24.98 16.01 -0.62
N GLU A 236 24.57 17.25 -0.88
CA GLU A 236 25.06 18.41 -0.14
C GLU A 236 24.53 18.42 1.30
N ARG A 237 23.24 18.16 1.48
CA ARG A 237 22.64 18.07 2.82
C ARG A 237 23.17 16.90 3.63
N PHE A 238 23.45 15.77 2.97
CA PHE A 238 24.07 14.63 3.63
C PHE A 238 25.46 15.00 4.17
N ARG A 239 26.27 15.70 3.36
CA ARG A 239 27.60 16.21 3.78
C ARG A 239 27.49 17.27 4.87
N GLN A 240 26.55 18.20 4.76
CA GLN A 240 26.30 19.23 5.76
C GLN A 240 25.91 18.62 7.11
N ALA A 241 25.03 17.61 7.12
CA ALA A 241 24.64 16.92 8.36
C ALA A 241 25.84 16.22 9.01
N TYR A 242 26.69 15.56 8.23
CA TYR A 242 27.94 14.97 8.74
C TYR A 242 28.91 16.04 9.25
N ALA A 243 29.01 17.20 8.59
CA ALA A 243 29.83 18.32 9.07
C ALA A 243 29.32 18.87 10.41
N SER A 244 28.00 19.01 10.57
CA SER A 244 27.37 19.40 11.83
C SER A 244 27.66 18.38 12.95
N ILE A 245 27.55 17.08 12.67
CA ILE A 245 27.92 16.02 13.62
C ILE A 245 29.40 16.15 14.00
N ALA A 246 30.30 16.33 13.01
CA ALA A 246 31.72 16.45 13.25
C ALA A 246 32.07 17.64 14.15
N GLN A 247 31.44 18.79 13.90
CA GLN A 247 31.66 20.03 14.65
C GLN A 247 31.10 19.95 16.08
N GLU A 248 29.84 19.54 16.24
CA GLU A 248 29.16 19.54 17.54
C GLU A 248 29.69 18.45 18.47
N CYS A 249 30.05 17.29 17.93
CA CYS A 249 30.69 16.21 18.69
C CYS A 249 32.20 16.39 18.83
N ARG A 250 32.77 17.47 18.27
CA ARG A 250 34.22 17.76 18.24
C ARG A 250 35.05 16.54 17.78
N VAL A 251 34.63 15.94 16.67
CA VAL A 251 35.26 14.75 16.12
C VAL A 251 36.73 15.06 15.77
N PRO A 252 37.72 14.29 16.25
CA PRO A 252 39.12 14.62 16.01
C PRO A 252 39.44 14.80 14.52
N GLY A 253 39.92 16.00 14.14
CA GLY A 253 40.24 16.36 12.76
C GLY A 253 39.13 17.08 11.98
N TYR A 254 38.01 17.45 12.61
CA TYR A 254 36.89 18.17 11.97
C TYR A 254 37.29 19.57 11.43
N ASP A 255 38.33 20.15 12.00
CA ASP A 255 38.88 21.46 11.74
C ASP A 255 39.96 21.47 10.64
N ASP A 256 40.29 20.30 10.07
CA ASP A 256 41.16 20.18 8.89
C ASP A 256 40.35 20.32 7.59
N PRO A 257 40.51 21.40 6.80
CA PRO A 257 39.76 21.61 5.56
C PRO A 257 40.12 20.61 4.44
N LYS A 258 41.15 19.77 4.62
CA LYS A 258 41.51 18.70 3.67
C LYS A 258 40.97 17.33 4.06
N ALA A 259 40.41 17.19 5.26
CA ALA A 259 39.90 15.93 5.73
C ALA A 259 38.51 15.64 5.15
N ASP A 260 38.27 14.40 4.74
CA ASP A 260 36.94 13.96 4.34
C ASP A 260 36.07 13.77 5.59
N VAL A 261 35.22 14.76 5.84
CA VAL A 261 34.25 14.77 6.95
C VAL A 261 33.40 13.49 7.00
N LEU A 262 33.03 12.91 5.84
CA LEU A 262 32.19 11.71 5.80
C LEU A 262 32.92 10.50 6.39
N LEU A 263 34.19 10.31 6.00
CA LEU A 263 35.05 9.25 6.53
C LEU A 263 35.41 9.48 8.00
N LEU A 264 35.64 10.73 8.40
CA LEU A 264 35.97 11.08 9.78
C LEU A 264 34.85 10.69 10.75
N VAL A 265 33.60 11.10 10.46
CA VAL A 265 32.45 10.80 11.31
C VAL A 265 32.16 9.29 11.32
N LYS A 266 32.23 8.62 10.17
CA LYS A 266 32.07 7.16 10.10
C LYS A 266 33.09 6.46 11.00
N ALA A 267 34.37 6.79 10.84
CA ALA A 267 35.45 6.19 11.62
C ALA A 267 35.29 6.49 13.12
N TRP A 268 34.77 7.66 13.50
CA TRP A 268 34.50 8.02 14.89
C TRP A 268 33.34 7.21 15.49
N LEU A 269 32.21 7.09 14.79
CA LEU A 269 31.05 6.30 15.24
C LEU A 269 31.33 4.80 15.34
N GLU A 270 32.29 4.29 14.57
CA GLU A 270 32.73 2.89 14.60
C GLU A 270 33.74 2.59 15.73
N ARG A 271 34.18 3.59 16.51
CA ARG A 271 35.07 3.36 17.65
C ARG A 271 34.34 2.71 18.82
N THR A 272 35.04 1.82 19.53
CA THR A 272 34.52 1.08 20.69
C THR A 272 34.15 1.96 21.90
N ASN A 273 34.61 3.21 21.95
CA ASN A 273 34.34 4.15 23.03
C ASN A 273 33.23 5.16 22.73
N CYS A 274 32.54 5.07 21.58
CA CYS A 274 31.56 6.06 21.13
C CYS A 274 30.16 5.94 21.79
N GLY A 275 30.00 5.04 22.78
CA GLY A 275 28.71 4.77 23.42
C GLY A 275 27.70 4.13 22.46
N GLN A 276 26.46 3.91 22.93
CA GLN A 276 25.36 3.52 22.05
C GLN A 276 24.83 4.75 21.30
N TRP A 277 24.59 4.60 20.00
CA TRP A 277 24.06 5.67 19.16
C TRP A 277 23.00 5.18 18.18
N LEU A 278 22.11 6.09 17.78
CA LEU A 278 21.11 5.90 16.74
C LEU A 278 21.29 6.96 15.66
N MET A 279 21.49 6.56 14.42
CA MET A 279 21.50 7.46 13.27
C MET A 279 20.17 7.36 12.52
N VAL A 280 19.47 8.47 12.35
CA VAL A 280 18.29 8.57 11.51
C VAL A 280 18.70 9.12 10.15
N VAL A 281 18.64 8.30 9.10
CA VAL A 281 18.87 8.70 7.70
C VAL A 281 17.51 9.02 7.09
N ASP A 282 17.19 10.29 7.03
CA ASP A 282 15.86 10.80 6.68
C ASP A 282 15.73 11.12 5.19
N ASN A 283 14.60 10.79 4.56
CA ASN A 283 14.32 11.03 3.13
C ASN A 283 15.28 10.34 2.15
N ALA A 284 15.69 9.10 2.44
CA ALA A 284 16.64 8.32 1.64
C ALA A 284 16.03 7.69 0.36
N ASP A 285 15.46 8.52 -0.52
CA ASP A 285 14.67 8.07 -1.68
C ASP A 285 15.49 7.78 -2.93
N ASP A 286 16.67 8.38 -3.02
CA ASP A 286 17.51 8.33 -4.21
C ASP A 286 18.47 7.14 -4.19
N MET A 287 18.14 6.14 -5.01
CA MET A 287 18.95 4.94 -5.19
C MET A 287 20.30 5.22 -5.84
N GLN A 288 20.41 6.21 -6.72
CA GLN A 288 21.68 6.55 -7.38
C GLN A 288 22.64 7.20 -6.39
N LEU A 289 22.13 8.07 -5.52
CA LEU A 289 22.89 8.71 -4.45
C LEU A 289 23.57 7.68 -3.53
N PHE A 290 22.84 6.64 -3.13
CA PHE A 290 23.30 5.63 -2.17
C PHE A 290 23.98 4.41 -2.76
N PHE A 291 23.87 4.14 -4.07
CA PHE A 291 24.42 2.92 -4.67
C PHE A 291 25.18 3.12 -5.99
N GLY A 292 25.25 4.34 -6.54
CA GLY A 292 25.94 4.65 -7.80
C GLY A 292 25.30 4.04 -9.05
N GLN A 293 25.84 4.35 -10.24
CA GLN A 293 25.43 3.70 -11.49
C GLN A 293 26.07 2.30 -11.59
N HIS A 294 25.25 1.26 -11.60
CA HIS A 294 25.67 -0.10 -11.97
C HIS A 294 24.83 -0.57 -13.17
N MET A 295 25.12 -0.05 -14.37
CA MET A 295 24.73 -0.66 -15.66
C MET A 295 25.50 0.01 -16.82
N GLY A 296 26.71 -0.44 -17.11
CA GLY A 296 27.45 -0.07 -18.34
C GLY A 296 28.87 -0.65 -18.36
N PRO A 297 29.40 -1.09 -19.52
CA PRO A 297 30.77 -1.59 -19.60
C PRO A 297 31.76 -0.43 -19.35
N VAL A 298 32.77 -0.74 -18.55
CA VAL A 298 33.81 0.19 -18.08
C VAL A 298 34.61 0.70 -19.27
N ASN A 299 34.31 1.91 -19.74
CA ASN A 299 35.25 2.71 -20.52
C ASN A 299 35.88 3.76 -19.60
N ALA A 300 37.14 3.53 -19.29
CA ALA A 300 37.96 4.41 -18.49
C ALA A 300 38.31 5.68 -19.28
N SER A 301 37.59 6.77 -19.01
CA SER A 301 38.12 8.14 -19.11
C SER A 301 37.06 9.19 -18.73
N SER A 302 36.83 9.38 -17.44
CA SER A 302 36.59 10.71 -16.87
C SER A 302 36.75 10.65 -15.35
N SER A 303 37.64 11.49 -14.82
CA SER A 303 37.98 11.61 -13.41
C SER A 303 36.97 12.52 -12.72
N SER A 304 35.86 11.95 -12.24
CA SER A 304 35.09 12.42 -11.08
C SER A 304 34.07 11.34 -10.71
N TYR A 305 34.55 10.25 -10.10
CA TYR A 305 33.64 9.31 -9.45
C TYR A 305 33.11 10.02 -8.21
N GLU A 306 31.90 10.58 -8.26
CA GLU A 306 31.17 10.86 -7.02
C GLU A 306 30.94 9.50 -6.34
N GLU A 307 31.72 9.26 -5.30
CA GLU A 307 31.67 8.08 -4.48
C GLU A 307 30.28 7.94 -3.83
N SER A 308 29.78 6.70 -3.81
CA SER A 308 28.40 6.41 -3.39
C SER A 308 28.19 6.66 -1.90
N LEU A 309 27.17 7.45 -1.52
CA LEU A 309 27.02 7.85 -0.11
C LEU A 309 26.72 6.71 0.85
N GLY A 310 26.21 5.59 0.35
CA GLY A 310 25.93 4.40 1.15
C GLY A 310 27.16 3.81 1.83
N GLN A 311 28.36 4.07 1.31
CA GLN A 311 29.62 3.58 1.91
C GLN A 311 30.02 4.32 3.18
N TYR A 312 29.49 5.53 3.40
CA TYR A 312 29.79 6.35 4.57
C TYR A 312 28.84 6.07 5.75
N LEU A 313 27.87 5.18 5.58
CA LEU A 313 27.00 4.74 6.66
C LEU A 313 27.78 3.82 7.61
N PRO A 314 27.84 4.12 8.92
CA PRO A 314 28.64 3.34 9.85
C PRO A 314 28.13 1.92 10.05
N GLU A 315 29.05 1.02 10.39
CA GLU A 315 28.80 -0.39 10.66
C GLU A 315 29.51 -0.82 11.94
N CYS A 316 28.81 -0.74 13.08
CA CYS A 316 29.31 -1.25 14.34
C CYS A 316 28.20 -1.88 15.20
N PRO A 317 28.54 -2.77 16.15
CA PRO A 317 27.57 -3.37 17.08
C PRO A 317 26.89 -2.36 18.03
N GLN A 318 27.54 -1.24 18.32
CA GLN A 318 27.07 -0.22 19.26
C GLN A 318 26.11 0.79 18.62
N GLY A 319 25.95 0.74 17.29
CA GLY A 319 25.16 1.68 16.51
C GLY A 319 23.92 1.06 15.86
N ALA A 320 22.82 1.80 15.85
CA ALA A 320 21.63 1.48 15.07
C ALA A 320 21.41 2.55 13.99
N ILE A 321 20.85 2.15 12.84
CA ILE A 321 20.46 3.09 11.78
C ILE A 321 18.97 2.92 11.49
N LEU A 322 18.21 4.00 11.64
CA LEU A 322 16.84 4.11 11.18
C LEU A 322 16.82 4.85 9.85
N VAL A 323 16.21 4.28 8.82
CA VAL A 323 16.08 4.89 7.49
C VAL A 323 14.62 5.24 7.27
N THR A 324 14.32 6.46 6.86
CA THR A 324 12.99 6.82 6.34
C THR A 324 13.08 6.98 4.83
N THR A 325 12.11 6.44 4.10
CA THR A 325 12.08 6.56 2.63
C THR A 325 10.68 6.36 2.07
N ARG A 326 10.37 7.02 0.96
CA ARG A 326 9.22 6.74 0.10
C ARG A 326 9.49 5.59 -0.88
N ASN A 327 10.73 5.11 -0.99
CA ASN A 327 11.19 4.13 -1.97
C ASN A 327 11.54 2.79 -1.31
N LYS A 328 10.62 1.82 -1.37
CA LYS A 328 10.79 0.49 -0.72
C LYS A 328 12.10 -0.25 -1.11
N PRO A 329 12.51 -0.34 -2.38
CA PRO A 329 13.83 -0.83 -2.79
C PRO A 329 15.03 -0.13 -2.11
N ALA A 330 14.96 1.19 -1.92
CA ALA A 330 16.01 1.93 -1.21
C ALA A 330 16.10 1.47 0.24
N GLY A 331 14.95 1.40 0.93
CA GLY A 331 14.86 0.86 2.29
C GLY A 331 15.40 -0.56 2.41
N LEU A 332 15.03 -1.46 1.48
CA LEU A 332 15.50 -2.86 1.48
C LEU A 332 17.02 -2.97 1.29
N ARG A 333 17.61 -2.18 0.39
CA ARG A 333 19.06 -2.21 0.15
C ARG A 333 19.84 -1.56 1.29
N LEU A 334 19.38 -0.42 1.82
CA LEU A 334 20.03 0.28 2.93
C LEU A 334 20.02 -0.55 4.22
N THR A 335 18.97 -1.34 4.43
CA THR A 335 18.84 -2.26 5.57
C THR A 335 19.42 -3.65 5.33
N LYS A 336 20.21 -3.84 4.26
CA LYS A 336 20.89 -5.09 3.92
C LYS A 336 19.93 -6.30 3.84
N GLY A 337 18.73 -6.09 3.30
CA GLY A 337 17.74 -7.15 3.06
C GLY A 337 16.75 -7.40 4.19
N LYS A 338 16.82 -6.66 5.32
CA LYS A 338 15.74 -6.69 6.33
C LYS A 338 14.47 -6.10 5.74
N ARG A 339 13.30 -6.68 6.08
CA ARG A 339 12.02 -6.20 5.53
C ARG A 339 11.68 -4.81 6.09
N PRO A 340 11.51 -3.79 5.24
CA PRO A 340 11.06 -2.48 5.68
C PRO A 340 9.65 -2.54 6.28
N ILE A 341 9.37 -1.66 7.25
CA ILE A 341 8.06 -1.50 7.90
C ILE A 341 7.23 -0.51 7.07
N GLU A 342 6.04 -0.92 6.66
CA GLU A 342 5.12 -0.09 5.88
C GLU A 342 4.32 0.85 6.78
N VAL A 343 4.28 2.13 6.44
CA VAL A 343 3.51 3.17 7.11
C VAL A 343 2.36 3.60 6.19
N GLY A 344 1.22 2.92 6.34
CA GLY A 344 0.00 3.16 5.55
C GLY A 344 -0.87 4.30 6.08
N LYS A 345 -2.08 4.43 5.56
CA LYS A 345 -3.10 5.40 6.05
C LYS A 345 -3.45 5.19 7.53
N MET A 346 -3.94 6.23 8.20
CA MET A 346 -4.40 6.14 9.58
C MET A 346 -5.73 5.39 9.67
N ASP A 347 -5.99 4.75 10.81
CA ASP A 347 -7.33 4.22 11.09
C ASP A 347 -8.29 5.35 11.53
N GLU A 348 -9.58 5.05 11.64
CA GLU A 348 -10.60 6.05 11.99
C GLU A 348 -10.37 6.66 13.38
N GLY A 349 -9.91 5.86 14.36
CA GLY A 349 -9.65 6.33 15.72
C GLY A 349 -8.38 7.19 15.80
N GLU A 350 -7.31 6.77 15.11
CA GLU A 350 -6.08 7.54 14.93
C GLU A 350 -6.39 8.89 14.28
N THR A 351 -7.22 8.90 13.22
CA THR A 351 -7.56 10.10 12.47
C THR A 351 -8.35 11.11 13.31
N ASP A 352 -9.36 10.63 14.03
CA ASP A 352 -10.21 11.45 14.88
C ASP A 352 -9.42 12.08 16.04
N GLN A 353 -8.44 11.36 16.60
CA GLN A 353 -7.50 11.91 17.58
C GLN A 353 -6.62 13.02 16.99
N LEU A 354 -6.08 12.81 15.78
CA LEU A 354 -5.23 13.80 15.10
C LEU A 354 -6.00 15.09 14.79
N LEU A 355 -7.21 14.97 14.24
CA LEU A 355 -8.06 16.13 13.93
C LEU A 355 -8.43 16.90 15.19
N ARG A 356 -8.81 16.22 16.28
CA ARG A 356 -9.13 16.90 17.55
C ARG A 356 -7.92 17.63 18.14
N ALA A 357 -6.73 17.07 18.02
CA ALA A 357 -5.51 17.71 18.50
C ALA A 357 -5.18 19.01 17.71
N HIS A 358 -5.53 19.06 16.42
CA HIS A 358 -5.23 20.20 15.54
C HIS A 358 -6.42 21.14 15.29
N LEU A 359 -7.62 20.84 15.80
CA LEU A 359 -8.81 21.70 15.66
C LEU A 359 -9.26 22.23 17.03
N ASP A 360 -8.31 22.42 17.96
CA ASP A 360 -8.63 22.90 19.30
C ASP A 360 -9.39 24.24 19.24
N GLY A 361 -10.47 24.34 20.01
CA GLY A 361 -11.41 25.47 19.99
C GLY A 361 -12.50 25.43 18.89
N ILE A 362 -12.45 24.51 17.93
CA ILE A 362 -13.49 24.35 16.88
C ILE A 362 -14.36 23.13 17.20
N SER A 363 -15.69 23.32 17.23
CA SER A 363 -16.61 22.20 17.45
C SER A 363 -16.67 21.30 16.22
N VAL A 364 -16.23 20.06 16.34
CA VAL A 364 -16.28 19.04 15.28
C VAL A 364 -17.19 17.90 15.71
N SER A 365 -18.24 17.62 14.95
CA SER A 365 -19.05 16.42 15.17
C SER A 365 -18.34 15.15 14.70
N SER A 366 -18.69 13.99 15.26
CA SER A 366 -18.14 12.71 14.80
C SER A 366 -18.44 12.43 13.32
N SER A 367 -19.57 12.91 12.80
CA SER A 367 -19.93 12.80 11.38
C SER A 367 -19.05 13.68 10.48
N GLU A 368 -18.74 14.90 10.91
CA GLU A 368 -17.83 15.79 10.15
C GLU A 368 -16.40 15.27 10.17
N SER A 369 -15.93 14.80 11.32
CA SER A 369 -14.62 14.15 11.47
C SER A 369 -14.50 12.96 10.50
N SER A 370 -15.49 12.05 10.51
CA SER A 370 -15.52 10.89 9.61
C SER A 370 -15.59 11.30 8.12
N ALA A 371 -16.42 12.28 7.77
CA ALA A 371 -16.53 12.77 6.41
C ALA A 371 -15.22 13.37 5.90
N LEU A 372 -14.58 14.25 6.68
CA LEU A 372 -13.29 14.87 6.35
C LEU A 372 -12.21 13.81 6.20
N SER A 373 -12.14 12.88 7.15
CA SER A 373 -11.21 11.76 7.15
C SER A 373 -11.33 10.90 5.90
N SER A 374 -12.56 10.56 5.53
CA SER A 374 -12.86 9.76 4.35
C SER A 374 -12.47 10.49 3.06
N ARG A 375 -12.77 11.80 2.95
CA ARG A 375 -12.44 12.63 1.77
C ARG A 375 -10.94 12.80 1.56
N LEU A 376 -10.18 12.89 2.65
CA LEU A 376 -8.72 13.02 2.65
C LEU A 376 -8.02 11.66 2.78
N GLU A 377 -8.77 10.57 2.57
CA GLU A 377 -8.30 9.18 2.55
C GLU A 377 -7.47 8.77 3.79
N HIS A 378 -7.77 9.38 4.94
CA HIS A 378 -7.08 9.16 6.22
C HIS A 378 -5.56 9.39 6.16
N LEU A 379 -5.11 10.31 5.30
CA LEU A 379 -3.71 10.68 5.19
C LEU A 379 -3.34 11.74 6.24
N PRO A 380 -2.41 11.45 7.18
CA PRO A 380 -2.09 12.37 8.29
C PRO A 380 -1.75 13.78 7.82
N LEU A 381 -0.91 13.89 6.78
CA LEU A 381 -0.47 15.19 6.27
C LEU A 381 -1.62 16.00 5.66
N ALA A 382 -2.53 15.36 4.93
CA ALA A 382 -3.69 16.04 4.34
C ALA A 382 -4.66 16.52 5.43
N LEU A 383 -4.79 15.75 6.51
CA LEU A 383 -5.64 16.09 7.65
C LEU A 383 -5.09 17.26 8.44
N VAL A 384 -3.78 17.29 8.70
CA VAL A 384 -3.12 18.42 9.36
C VAL A 384 -3.19 19.68 8.49
N GLN A 385 -2.97 19.56 7.18
CA GLN A 385 -3.16 20.67 6.24
C GLN A 385 -4.59 21.22 6.29
N ALA A 386 -5.59 20.33 6.24
CA ALA A 386 -6.99 20.73 6.33
C ALA A 386 -7.29 21.42 7.67
N ALA A 387 -6.78 20.89 8.78
CA ALA A 387 -6.96 21.49 10.09
C ALA A 387 -6.33 22.89 10.20
N ALA A 388 -5.09 23.05 9.70
CA ALA A 388 -4.41 24.34 9.64
C ALA A 388 -5.21 25.36 8.81
N PHE A 389 -5.64 24.99 7.60
CA PHE A 389 -6.47 25.85 6.75
C PHE A 389 -7.77 26.27 7.45
N ILE A 390 -8.44 25.34 8.13
CA ILE A 390 -9.68 25.60 8.87
C ILE A 390 -9.44 26.61 10.00
N GLN A 391 -8.35 26.44 10.77
CA GLN A 391 -7.98 27.32 11.87
C GLN A 391 -7.57 28.72 11.37
N GLU A 392 -6.65 28.80 10.41
CA GLU A 392 -6.16 30.07 9.85
C GLU A 392 -7.30 30.92 9.28
N ASN A 393 -8.25 30.29 8.61
CA ASN A 393 -9.39 30.98 7.99
C ASN A 393 -10.61 31.10 8.93
N THR A 394 -10.54 30.54 10.15
CA THR A 394 -11.62 30.58 11.15
C THR A 394 -12.97 30.10 10.60
N ILE A 395 -12.97 29.02 9.80
CA ILE A 395 -14.18 28.44 9.21
C ILE A 395 -14.66 27.20 9.97
N ALA A 396 -15.92 26.81 9.77
CA ALA A 396 -16.42 25.53 10.27
C ALA A 396 -15.94 24.36 9.39
N VAL A 397 -15.84 23.16 9.96
CA VAL A 397 -15.48 21.94 9.21
C VAL A 397 -16.47 21.67 8.08
N SER A 398 -17.77 21.90 8.32
CA SER A 398 -18.81 21.84 7.27
C SER A 398 -18.50 22.74 6.08
N LYS A 399 -17.97 23.94 6.32
CA LYS A 399 -17.62 24.88 5.25
C LYS A 399 -16.43 24.40 4.43
N TYR A 400 -15.44 23.80 5.10
CA TYR A 400 -14.31 23.19 4.40
C TYR A 400 -14.74 21.97 3.56
N LEU A 401 -15.66 21.14 4.07
CA LEU A 401 -16.25 20.04 3.31
C LEU A 401 -16.99 20.54 2.06
N GLU A 402 -17.71 21.67 2.14
CA GLU A 402 -18.31 22.29 0.95
C GLU A 402 -17.27 22.69 -0.11
N LEU A 403 -16.10 23.18 0.31
CA LEU A 403 -15.00 23.53 -0.60
C LEU A 403 -14.32 22.28 -1.18
N LEU A 404 -14.24 21.18 -0.41
CA LEU A 404 -13.72 19.91 -0.90
C LEU A 404 -14.66 19.23 -1.91
N ASP A 405 -15.97 19.38 -1.73
CA ASP A 405 -17.00 18.72 -2.54
C ASP A 405 -17.41 19.55 -3.79
N SER A 406 -16.90 20.78 -3.96
CA SER A 406 -17.29 21.64 -5.09
C SER A 406 -16.75 21.16 -6.44
N SER A 407 -15.48 20.79 -6.52
CA SER A 407 -14.89 20.14 -7.69
C SER A 407 -13.54 19.46 -7.39
N ASP A 408 -13.15 18.50 -8.23
CA ASP A 408 -11.82 17.88 -8.14
C ASP A 408 -10.68 18.90 -8.32
N GLN A 409 -10.94 20.01 -9.03
CA GLN A 409 -9.97 21.10 -9.20
C GLN A 409 -9.80 21.89 -7.90
N ASP A 410 -10.90 22.22 -7.22
CA ASP A 410 -10.87 22.94 -5.95
C ASP A 410 -10.17 22.11 -4.86
N LEU A 411 -10.43 20.80 -4.81
CA LEU A 411 -9.71 19.87 -3.93
C LEU A 411 -8.20 19.91 -4.17
N VAL A 412 -7.79 19.92 -5.43
CA VAL A 412 -6.37 19.96 -5.83
C VAL A 412 -5.74 21.31 -5.50
N ASP A 413 -6.49 22.40 -5.61
CA ASP A 413 -6.02 23.74 -5.25
C ASP A 413 -5.88 23.87 -3.73
N LEU A 414 -6.85 23.39 -2.95
CA LEU A 414 -6.73 23.29 -1.49
C LEU A 414 -5.53 22.46 -1.05
N LEU A 415 -5.25 21.32 -1.71
CA LEU A 415 -4.07 20.49 -1.43
C LEU A 415 -2.74 21.13 -1.84
N SER A 416 -2.78 22.20 -2.64
CA SER A 416 -1.61 22.96 -3.06
C SER A 416 -1.34 24.19 -2.22
N GLU A 417 -2.27 24.58 -1.35
CA GLU A 417 -2.05 25.67 -0.41
C GLU A 417 -0.93 25.33 0.57
N GLU A 418 -0.05 26.30 0.81
CA GLU A 418 0.99 26.21 1.82
C GLU A 418 0.39 26.39 3.21
N PHE A 419 0.98 25.74 4.20
CA PHE A 419 0.56 25.84 5.60
C PHE A 419 1.79 25.68 6.51
N GLU A 420 1.77 26.26 7.69
CA GLU A 420 2.85 26.10 8.66
C GLU A 420 2.59 24.89 9.56
N THR A 421 3.62 24.08 9.80
CA THR A 421 3.57 22.99 10.79
C THR A 421 4.88 22.85 11.54
N ASP A 422 4.79 22.63 12.84
CA ASP A 422 5.94 22.33 13.69
C ASP A 422 6.67 21.06 13.23
N GLY A 423 8.01 21.11 13.22
CA GLY A 423 8.85 19.95 12.93
C GLY A 423 9.07 19.61 11.45
N ARG A 424 8.72 20.50 10.51
CA ARG A 424 9.12 20.39 9.10
C ARG A 424 10.28 21.32 8.75
N ASP A 425 11.07 20.87 7.78
CA ASP A 425 12.15 21.67 7.20
C ASP A 425 11.58 22.87 6.43
N SER A 426 12.08 24.08 6.74
CA SER A 426 11.67 25.36 6.14
C SER A 426 11.90 25.44 4.62
N GLU A 427 12.74 24.58 4.06
CA GLU A 427 13.04 24.53 2.62
C GLU A 427 12.18 23.51 1.84
N MET A 428 11.38 22.66 2.51
CA MET A 428 10.46 21.73 1.84
C MET A 428 9.07 22.34 1.68
N PRO A 429 8.38 22.13 0.54
CA PRO A 429 7.00 22.59 0.37
C PRO A 429 6.10 21.95 1.43
N CYS A 430 5.38 22.76 2.19
CA CYS A 430 4.44 22.23 3.17
C CYS A 430 3.24 21.55 2.50
N ALA A 431 2.83 22.03 1.33
CA ALA A 431 1.70 21.49 0.59
C ALA A 431 1.84 20.00 0.22
N VAL A 432 0.76 19.23 0.47
CA VAL A 432 0.68 17.80 0.10
C VAL A 432 0.91 17.61 -1.40
N ALA A 433 0.28 18.45 -2.24
CA ALA A 433 0.38 18.32 -3.69
C ALA A 433 1.83 18.51 -4.18
N GLU A 434 2.55 19.50 -3.66
CA GLU A 434 3.94 19.76 -4.04
C GLU A 434 4.88 18.63 -3.58
N THR A 435 4.63 18.05 -2.40
CA THR A 435 5.38 16.87 -1.90
C THR A 435 5.26 15.67 -2.86
N TRP A 436 4.08 15.44 -3.42
CA TRP A 436 3.88 14.38 -4.42
C TRP A 436 4.44 14.75 -5.79
N ILE A 437 4.34 16.01 -6.21
CA ILE A 437 4.93 16.48 -7.47
C ILE A 437 6.45 16.23 -7.49
N LEU A 438 7.16 16.50 -6.39
CA LEU A 438 8.58 16.17 -6.25
C LEU A 438 8.85 14.66 -6.40
N SER A 439 7.94 13.82 -5.86
CA SER A 439 8.03 12.37 -5.99
C SER A 439 7.80 11.92 -7.44
N PHE A 440 6.87 12.55 -8.17
CA PHE A 440 6.60 12.26 -9.59
C PHE A 440 7.79 12.61 -10.47
N GLU A 441 8.45 13.74 -10.19
CA GLU A 441 9.70 14.11 -10.87
C GLU A 441 10.81 13.11 -10.61
N GLN A 442 10.95 12.65 -9.35
CA GLN A 442 11.95 11.66 -9.00
C GLN A 442 11.69 10.32 -9.70
N ILE A 443 10.43 9.87 -9.77
CA ILE A 443 10.04 8.67 -10.53
C ILE A 443 10.44 8.83 -12.01
N GLN A 444 10.12 9.98 -12.62
CA GLN A 444 10.43 10.24 -14.02
C GLN A 444 11.95 10.26 -14.28
N ARG A 445 12.76 10.80 -13.35
CA ARG A 445 14.23 10.77 -13.42
C ARG A 445 14.80 9.37 -13.27
N GLN A 446 14.27 8.57 -12.34
CA GLN A 446 14.74 7.20 -12.09
C GLN A 446 14.34 6.23 -13.21
N ASN A 447 13.12 6.38 -13.74
CA ASN A 447 12.59 5.54 -14.81
C ASN A 447 11.54 6.33 -15.62
N ALA A 448 11.93 6.78 -16.82
CA ALA A 448 11.07 7.56 -17.70
C ALA A 448 9.74 6.85 -18.00
N LEU A 449 9.77 5.53 -18.27
CA LEU A 449 8.57 4.75 -18.53
C LEU A 449 7.66 4.68 -17.30
N ALA A 450 8.21 4.63 -16.07
CA ALA A 450 7.38 4.68 -14.86
C ALA A 450 6.63 6.02 -14.76
N GLY A 451 7.28 7.14 -15.05
CA GLY A 451 6.64 8.45 -15.08
C GLY A 451 5.54 8.53 -16.16
N GLU A 452 5.77 7.94 -17.34
CA GLU A 452 4.76 7.86 -18.40
C GLU A 452 3.57 6.97 -18.02
N LEU A 453 3.82 5.82 -17.40
CA LEU A 453 2.75 4.92 -16.92
C LEU A 453 1.94 5.56 -15.81
N LEU A 454 2.56 6.27 -14.86
CA LEU A 454 1.85 7.04 -13.83
C LEU A 454 0.91 8.07 -14.47
N SER A 455 1.43 8.79 -15.46
CA SER A 455 0.68 9.78 -16.24
C SER A 455 -0.51 9.14 -16.97
N LEU A 456 -0.29 8.01 -17.64
CA LEU A 456 -1.33 7.28 -18.36
C LEU A 456 -2.40 6.73 -17.39
N MET A 457 -1.99 6.13 -16.28
CA MET A 457 -2.88 5.54 -15.28
C MET A 457 -3.79 6.59 -14.64
N SER A 458 -3.32 7.82 -14.48
CA SER A 458 -4.13 8.92 -13.95
C SER A 458 -5.35 9.25 -14.82
N LEU A 459 -5.38 8.83 -16.08
CA LEU A 459 -6.44 9.14 -17.05
C LEU A 459 -7.45 8.00 -17.23
N PHE A 460 -7.23 6.88 -16.56
CA PHE A 460 -8.20 5.78 -16.50
C PHE A 460 -9.12 5.91 -15.29
N ASP A 461 -10.14 5.05 -15.19
CA ASP A 461 -10.76 4.81 -13.88
C ASP A 461 -9.67 4.35 -12.89
N ARG A 462 -9.68 4.93 -11.69
CA ARG A 462 -8.65 4.73 -10.67
C ARG A 462 -8.60 3.32 -10.11
N GLN A 463 -9.66 2.53 -10.26
CA GLN A 463 -9.73 1.17 -9.75
C GLN A 463 -9.60 0.15 -10.86
N ALA A 464 -8.97 -0.97 -10.54
CA ALA A 464 -8.92 -2.16 -11.37
C ALA A 464 -8.31 -1.98 -12.77
N ILE A 465 -7.36 -1.04 -12.93
CA ILE A 465 -6.67 -0.72 -14.18
C ILE A 465 -5.99 -1.99 -14.74
N PRO A 466 -6.37 -2.46 -15.94
CA PRO A 466 -5.82 -3.67 -16.55
C PRO A 466 -4.36 -3.50 -16.99
N LEU A 467 -3.52 -4.51 -16.74
CA LEU A 467 -2.15 -4.58 -17.28
C LEU A 467 -2.14 -4.47 -18.81
N GLU A 468 -3.19 -4.96 -19.48
CA GLU A 468 -3.36 -4.94 -20.92
C GLU A 468 -3.23 -3.52 -21.48
N PHE A 469 -3.81 -2.50 -20.83
CA PHE A 469 -3.73 -1.11 -21.28
C PHE A 469 -2.30 -0.58 -21.22
N LEU A 470 -1.60 -0.88 -20.12
CA LEU A 470 -0.21 -0.46 -19.91
C LEU A 470 0.74 -1.20 -20.88
N SER A 471 0.46 -2.47 -21.13
CA SER A 471 1.20 -3.27 -22.12
C SER A 471 0.97 -2.79 -23.54
N CYS A 472 -0.26 -2.35 -23.88
CA CYS A 472 -0.59 -1.79 -25.18
C CYS A 472 0.21 -0.51 -25.45
N TYR A 473 0.21 0.41 -24.49
CA TYR A 473 1.03 1.62 -24.55
C TYR A 473 2.52 1.30 -24.70
N SER A 474 3.05 0.39 -23.89
CA SER A 474 4.46 0.00 -23.95
C SER A 474 4.86 -0.63 -25.30
N LYS A 475 3.99 -1.43 -25.91
CA LYS A 475 4.23 -2.03 -27.25
C LYS A 475 4.24 -0.97 -28.35
N GLN A 476 3.34 0.01 -28.28
CA GLN A 476 3.25 1.10 -29.26
C GLN A 476 4.50 2.00 -29.27
N GLN A 477 5.26 2.04 -28.17
CA GLN A 477 6.55 2.75 -28.08
C GLN A 477 7.72 2.01 -28.75
N GLY A 478 7.50 0.87 -29.43
CA GLY A 478 8.46 0.26 -30.35
C GLY A 478 9.51 -0.67 -29.74
N GLN A 479 9.25 -1.29 -28.58
CA GLN A 479 10.19 -2.22 -27.92
C GLN A 479 9.57 -3.59 -27.58
N GLU A 480 9.30 -4.44 -28.57
CA GLU A 480 8.57 -5.70 -28.34
C GLU A 480 9.28 -6.73 -27.45
N GLN A 481 10.61 -6.88 -27.54
CA GLN A 481 11.35 -7.92 -26.79
C GLN A 481 11.99 -7.44 -25.47
N ARG A 482 12.31 -6.15 -25.34
CA ARG A 482 12.75 -5.54 -24.07
C ARG A 482 11.62 -4.90 -23.27
N GLY A 483 10.43 -4.76 -23.87
CA GLY A 483 9.30 -4.03 -23.31
C GLY A 483 8.71 -4.67 -22.06
N GLU A 484 8.58 -6.00 -22.00
CA GLU A 484 7.99 -6.66 -20.82
C GLU A 484 8.88 -6.53 -19.57
N ILE A 485 10.20 -6.66 -19.73
CA ILE A 485 11.16 -6.44 -18.64
C ILE A 485 11.13 -4.98 -18.19
N GLN A 486 11.06 -4.04 -19.13
CA GLN A 486 11.00 -2.61 -18.80
C GLN A 486 9.68 -2.22 -18.14
N LEU A 487 8.56 -2.74 -18.62
CA LEU A 487 7.23 -2.58 -18.03
C LEU A 487 7.21 -3.11 -16.60
N THR A 488 7.74 -4.32 -16.38
CA THR A 488 7.84 -4.93 -15.04
C THR A 488 8.69 -4.06 -14.10
N LYS A 489 9.83 -3.55 -14.58
CA LYS A 489 10.68 -2.62 -13.80
C LYS A 489 9.96 -1.30 -13.51
N ALA A 490 9.27 -0.73 -14.49
CA ALA A 490 8.54 0.53 -14.34
C ALA A 490 7.38 0.41 -13.34
N LEU A 491 6.57 -0.65 -13.44
CA LEU A 491 5.54 -0.98 -12.46
C LEU A 491 6.13 -1.27 -11.08
N GLY A 492 7.30 -1.90 -11.02
CA GLY A 492 8.07 -2.08 -9.79
C GLY A 492 8.42 -0.75 -9.11
N VAL A 493 8.83 0.26 -9.88
CA VAL A 493 9.09 1.61 -9.37
C VAL A 493 7.81 2.27 -8.87
N LEU A 494 6.69 2.19 -9.59
CA LEU A 494 5.43 2.79 -9.13
C LEU A 494 4.91 2.17 -7.83
N LYS A 495 5.00 0.85 -7.70
CA LYS A 495 4.68 0.13 -6.46
C LYS A 495 5.66 0.49 -5.34
N ALA A 496 6.92 0.69 -5.65
CA ALA A 496 7.95 1.07 -4.69
C ALA A 496 7.67 2.42 -4.01
N PHE A 497 7.09 3.37 -4.74
CA PHE A 497 6.65 4.67 -4.24
C PHE A 497 5.24 4.66 -3.64
N CYS A 498 4.58 3.49 -3.56
CA CYS A 498 3.23 3.30 -3.01
C CYS A 498 2.13 4.13 -3.72
N PHE A 499 2.37 4.66 -4.92
CA PHE A 499 1.35 5.38 -5.70
C PHE A 499 0.38 4.46 -6.42
N VAL A 500 0.77 3.21 -6.63
CA VAL A 500 0.00 2.18 -7.30
C VAL A 500 0.04 0.90 -6.48
N VAL A 501 -1.13 0.30 -6.28
CA VAL A 501 -1.28 -0.99 -5.63
C VAL A 501 -1.68 -2.03 -6.67
N GLU A 502 -1.01 -3.18 -6.67
CA GLU A 502 -1.39 -4.30 -7.54
C GLU A 502 -2.32 -5.25 -6.79
N GLY A 503 -3.54 -5.37 -7.30
CA GLY A 503 -4.55 -6.31 -6.83
C GLY A 503 -4.49 -7.67 -7.55
N LYS A 504 -5.53 -8.48 -7.37
CA LYS A 504 -5.63 -9.81 -7.98
C LYS A 504 -5.76 -9.69 -9.51
N GLY A 505 -5.05 -10.56 -10.23
CA GLY A 505 -5.13 -10.65 -11.69
C GLY A 505 -4.43 -9.51 -12.43
N HIS A 506 -3.32 -8.97 -11.90
CA HIS A 506 -2.54 -7.88 -12.50
C HIS A 506 -3.38 -6.64 -12.81
N ARG A 507 -4.30 -6.32 -11.89
CA ARG A 507 -5.09 -5.09 -11.91
C ARG A 507 -4.48 -4.11 -10.94
N PHE A 508 -4.45 -2.84 -11.32
CA PHE A 508 -3.81 -1.80 -10.55
C PHE A 508 -4.82 -0.79 -10.03
N ASP A 509 -4.68 -0.41 -8.76
CA ASP A 509 -5.44 0.66 -8.14
C ASP A 509 -4.53 1.86 -7.92
N MET A 510 -5.05 3.04 -8.25
CA MET A 510 -4.45 4.33 -7.97
C MET A 510 -5.27 5.05 -6.89
N HIS A 511 -4.59 5.65 -5.94
CA HIS A 511 -5.21 6.47 -4.92
C HIS A 511 -5.84 7.73 -5.56
N ARG A 512 -7.05 8.14 -5.13
CA ARG A 512 -7.78 9.23 -5.82
C ARG A 512 -6.99 10.54 -5.75
N LEU A 513 -6.48 10.90 -4.58
CA LEU A 513 -5.68 12.13 -4.46
C LEU A 513 -4.40 12.11 -5.34
N VAL A 514 -3.75 10.96 -5.47
CA VAL A 514 -2.57 10.78 -6.34
C VAL A 514 -2.96 10.97 -7.81
N GLN A 515 -4.10 10.41 -8.23
CA GLN A 515 -4.63 10.59 -9.58
C GLN A 515 -4.83 12.09 -9.89
N LEU A 516 -5.52 12.81 -9.01
CA LEU A 516 -5.84 14.22 -9.22
C LEU A 516 -4.58 15.11 -9.26
N VAL A 517 -3.65 14.91 -8.33
CA VAL A 517 -2.39 15.68 -8.32
C VAL A 517 -1.51 15.32 -9.53
N THR A 518 -1.55 14.07 -10.01
CA THR A 518 -0.86 13.68 -11.26
C THR A 518 -1.45 14.43 -12.45
N GLN A 519 -2.78 14.55 -12.55
CA GLN A 519 -3.42 15.33 -13.61
C GLN A 519 -3.06 16.82 -13.52
N LYS A 520 -2.98 17.42 -12.31
CA LYS A 520 -2.50 18.80 -12.11
C LYS A 520 -1.07 18.97 -12.63
N TRP A 521 -0.20 18.02 -12.29
CA TRP A 521 1.19 18.00 -12.72
C TRP A 521 1.33 17.93 -14.24
N LEU A 522 0.51 17.10 -14.90
CA LEU A 522 0.44 17.04 -16.36
C LEU A 522 -0.07 18.34 -16.99
N GLY A 523 -1.02 19.02 -16.33
CA GLY A 523 -1.52 20.33 -16.73
C GLY A 523 -0.43 21.41 -16.66
N ARG A 524 0.35 21.46 -15.56
CA ARG A 524 1.50 22.38 -15.43
C ARG A 524 2.57 22.15 -16.49
N LYS A 525 2.75 20.90 -16.93
CA LYS A 525 3.69 20.53 -18.00
C LYS A 525 3.12 20.67 -19.41
N ASP A 526 1.85 21.04 -19.57
CA ASP A 526 1.14 21.07 -20.85
C ASP A 526 1.21 19.74 -21.64
N THR A 527 1.17 18.61 -20.91
CA THR A 527 1.27 17.26 -21.50
C THR A 527 0.00 16.42 -21.32
N ILE A 528 -1.01 16.95 -20.63
CA ILE A 528 -2.25 16.22 -20.31
C ILE A 528 -2.99 15.76 -21.57
N CYS A 529 -3.13 16.61 -22.59
CA CYS A 529 -3.83 16.27 -23.83
C CYS A 529 -3.13 15.13 -24.58
N ARG A 530 -1.79 15.13 -24.60
CA ARG A 530 -0.99 14.06 -25.21
C ARG A 530 -1.24 12.73 -24.52
N PHE A 531 -1.18 12.69 -23.19
CA PHE A 531 -1.43 11.45 -22.46
C PHE A 531 -2.91 11.02 -22.51
N ALA A 532 -3.85 11.96 -22.58
CA ALA A 532 -5.27 11.67 -22.76
C ALA A 532 -5.55 10.96 -24.09
N GLU A 533 -4.91 11.42 -25.18
CA GLU A 533 -4.93 10.73 -26.47
C GLU A 533 -4.34 9.31 -26.35
N GLN A 534 -3.17 9.15 -25.73
CA GLN A 534 -2.54 7.83 -25.57
C GLN A 534 -3.38 6.86 -24.71
N ALA A 535 -4.01 7.36 -23.65
CA ALA A 535 -4.92 6.59 -22.80
C ALA A 535 -6.15 6.13 -23.60
N LEU A 536 -6.76 7.04 -24.36
CA LEU A 536 -7.87 6.73 -25.25
C LEU A 536 -7.48 5.67 -26.28
N LEU A 537 -6.33 5.81 -26.92
CA LEU A 537 -5.85 4.84 -27.91
C LEU A 537 -5.60 3.48 -27.26
N ALA A 538 -4.95 3.42 -26.09
CA ALA A 538 -4.73 2.15 -25.38
C ALA A 538 -6.07 1.43 -25.08
N VAL A 539 -7.06 2.15 -24.54
CA VAL A 539 -8.38 1.57 -24.27
C VAL A 539 -9.08 1.18 -25.58
N SER A 540 -9.02 2.01 -26.63
CA SER A 540 -9.63 1.70 -27.93
C SER A 540 -9.06 0.45 -28.58
N HIS A 541 -7.76 0.16 -28.41
CA HIS A 541 -7.14 -1.04 -28.96
C HIS A 541 -7.47 -2.29 -28.13
N CYS A 542 -7.64 -2.15 -26.82
CA CYS A 542 -7.91 -3.26 -25.92
C CYS A 542 -9.41 -3.57 -25.75
N TYR A 543 -10.31 -2.62 -26.02
CA TYR A 543 -11.75 -2.82 -25.83
C TYR A 543 -12.34 -3.68 -26.96
N PRO A 544 -12.82 -4.90 -26.65
CA PRO A 544 -13.28 -5.81 -27.68
C PRO A 544 -14.62 -5.36 -28.28
N PHE A 545 -14.91 -5.84 -29.49
CA PHE A 545 -16.24 -5.73 -30.06
C PHE A 545 -17.22 -6.52 -29.19
N GLY A 546 -18.32 -5.89 -28.75
CA GLY A 546 -19.23 -6.35 -27.68
C GLY A 546 -20.07 -7.59 -27.96
N ARG A 547 -19.47 -8.66 -28.49
CA ARG A 547 -20.09 -9.99 -28.66
C ARG A 547 -20.26 -10.69 -27.32
N TYR A 548 -21.17 -11.66 -27.25
CA TYR A 548 -21.49 -12.39 -26.02
C TYR A 548 -20.26 -13.00 -25.35
N GLU A 549 -19.30 -13.52 -26.13
CA GLU A 549 -18.08 -14.14 -25.59
C GLU A 549 -17.19 -13.16 -24.82
N ASN A 550 -17.26 -11.87 -25.16
CA ASN A 550 -16.37 -10.84 -24.62
C ASN A 550 -17.05 -9.94 -23.56
N TRP A 551 -18.30 -10.22 -23.18
CA TRP A 551 -19.05 -9.36 -22.26
C TRP A 551 -18.39 -9.13 -20.91
N VAL A 552 -17.68 -10.14 -20.38
CA VAL A 552 -16.94 -10.03 -19.12
C VAL A 552 -15.84 -8.97 -19.25
N VAL A 553 -15.11 -8.96 -20.36
CA VAL A 553 -14.05 -7.99 -20.65
C VAL A 553 -14.64 -6.60 -20.91
N CYS A 554 -15.68 -6.50 -21.73
CA CYS A 554 -16.39 -5.23 -21.99
C CYS A 554 -16.89 -4.60 -20.69
N SER A 555 -17.47 -5.40 -19.79
CA SER A 555 -17.95 -4.95 -18.48
C SER A 555 -16.81 -4.44 -17.61
N ALA A 556 -15.71 -5.20 -17.54
CA ALA A 556 -14.53 -4.82 -16.76
C ALA A 556 -13.86 -3.54 -17.28
N TYR A 557 -13.93 -3.26 -18.58
CA TYR A 557 -13.28 -2.10 -19.20
C TYR A 557 -14.19 -0.87 -19.33
N LEU A 558 -15.49 -1.01 -19.04
CA LEU A 558 -16.49 0.04 -19.28
C LEU A 558 -16.20 1.33 -18.50
N ALA A 559 -15.80 1.22 -17.23
CA ALA A 559 -15.47 2.39 -16.41
C ALA A 559 -14.28 3.17 -16.99
N HIS A 560 -13.24 2.47 -17.42
CA HIS A 560 -12.09 3.08 -18.08
C HIS A 560 -12.46 3.69 -19.43
N ALA A 561 -13.35 3.05 -20.21
CA ALA A 561 -13.86 3.62 -21.45
C ALA A 561 -14.58 4.95 -21.21
N TYR A 562 -15.43 5.04 -20.17
CA TYR A 562 -16.06 6.30 -19.81
C TYR A 562 -15.07 7.38 -19.38
N ALA A 563 -14.05 7.03 -18.58
CA ALA A 563 -13.01 7.95 -18.17
C ALA A 563 -12.30 8.60 -19.38
N VAL A 564 -11.82 7.79 -20.34
CA VAL A 564 -11.08 8.31 -21.50
C VAL A 564 -11.97 9.02 -22.52
N LEU A 565 -13.25 8.65 -22.63
CA LEU A 565 -14.20 9.31 -23.53
C LEU A 565 -14.59 10.71 -23.04
N GLY A 566 -14.61 10.92 -21.73
CA GLY A 566 -14.87 12.22 -21.09
C GLY A 566 -13.69 13.20 -21.15
N GLY A 567 -12.46 12.69 -21.31
CA GLY A 567 -11.25 13.50 -21.41
C GLY A 567 -11.17 14.37 -22.66
N LYS A 568 -10.44 15.49 -22.55
CA LYS A 568 -10.04 16.34 -23.68
C LYS A 568 -8.62 15.96 -24.12
N GLY A 569 -8.48 15.44 -25.33
CA GLY A 569 -7.18 15.13 -25.93
C GLY A 569 -6.64 16.25 -26.82
N THR A 570 -5.77 15.89 -27.76
CA THR A 570 -5.12 16.80 -28.73
C THR A 570 -6.05 17.18 -29.89
N GLY A 571 -7.12 16.43 -30.12
CA GLY A 571 -8.00 16.56 -31.28
C GLY A 571 -7.41 15.98 -32.56
N SER A 572 -6.35 15.17 -32.47
CA SER A 572 -5.68 14.57 -33.62
C SER A 572 -6.62 13.68 -34.44
N ARG A 573 -6.24 13.39 -35.69
CA ARG A 573 -7.00 12.47 -36.54
C ARG A 573 -7.06 11.06 -35.94
N ASP A 574 -5.98 10.62 -35.32
CA ASP A 574 -5.87 9.30 -34.69
C ASP A 574 -6.70 9.23 -33.40
N GLU A 575 -6.71 10.30 -32.60
CA GLU A 575 -7.60 10.42 -31.44
C GLU A 575 -9.06 10.30 -31.87
N LYS A 576 -9.49 11.04 -32.89
CA LYS A 576 -10.86 10.97 -33.40
C LYS A 576 -11.20 9.58 -33.92
N ALA A 577 -10.28 8.92 -34.64
CA ALA A 577 -10.47 7.56 -35.12
C ALA A 577 -10.59 6.52 -33.98
N GLY A 578 -9.71 6.61 -32.98
CA GLY A 578 -9.75 5.78 -31.78
C GLY A 578 -11.01 6.02 -30.96
N LYS A 579 -11.39 7.30 -30.75
CA LYS A 579 -12.62 7.69 -30.06
C LYS A 579 -13.84 7.09 -30.74
N ALA A 580 -13.93 7.21 -32.07
CA ALA A 580 -15.06 6.67 -32.81
C ALA A 580 -15.12 5.13 -32.76
N THR A 581 -13.97 4.47 -32.74
CA THR A 581 -13.89 3.00 -32.61
C THR A 581 -14.32 2.54 -31.22
N LEU A 582 -13.82 3.16 -30.17
CA LEU A 582 -14.23 2.87 -28.80
C LEU A 582 -15.72 3.13 -28.58
N LEU A 583 -16.23 4.28 -29.02
CA LEU A 583 -17.65 4.63 -28.95
C LEU A 583 -18.52 3.59 -29.65
N HIS A 584 -18.12 3.15 -30.84
CA HIS A 584 -18.84 2.12 -31.58
C HIS A 584 -18.88 0.78 -30.82
N SER A 585 -17.73 0.31 -30.30
CA SER A 585 -17.66 -0.96 -29.56
C SER A 585 -18.45 -0.92 -28.25
N VAL A 586 -18.36 0.18 -27.49
CA VAL A 586 -19.12 0.40 -26.26
C VAL A 586 -20.63 0.45 -26.56
N ALA A 587 -21.04 1.17 -27.61
CA ALA A 587 -22.44 1.27 -27.97
C ALA A 587 -23.05 -0.08 -28.36
N VAL A 588 -22.32 -0.91 -29.11
CA VAL A 588 -22.75 -2.27 -29.44
C VAL A 588 -22.95 -3.11 -28.19
N PHE A 589 -22.00 -3.06 -27.24
CA PHE A 589 -22.11 -3.75 -25.97
C PHE A 589 -23.33 -3.30 -25.16
N LEU A 590 -23.58 -1.99 -25.06
CA LEU A 590 -24.75 -1.44 -24.35
C LEU A 590 -26.06 -1.79 -25.05
N GLY A 591 -26.07 -1.79 -26.39
CA GLY A 591 -27.20 -2.22 -27.19
C GLY A 591 -27.61 -3.65 -26.84
N TYR A 592 -26.68 -4.60 -26.88
CA TYR A 592 -27.01 -5.98 -26.52
C TYR A 592 -27.48 -6.17 -25.07
N ARG A 593 -27.17 -5.25 -24.16
CA ARG A 593 -27.72 -5.22 -22.79
C ARG A 593 -29.11 -4.58 -22.67
N GLY A 594 -29.69 -4.12 -23.77
CA GLY A 594 -30.97 -3.41 -23.81
C GLY A 594 -30.89 -1.93 -23.44
N GLN A 595 -29.68 -1.37 -23.29
CA GLN A 595 -29.47 0.04 -22.96
C GLN A 595 -29.44 0.91 -24.22
N TRP A 596 -30.55 0.87 -24.97
CA TRP A 596 -30.65 1.46 -26.32
C TRP A 596 -30.43 2.97 -26.36
N LYS A 597 -30.81 3.71 -25.29
CA LYS A 597 -30.63 5.17 -25.22
C LYS A 597 -29.15 5.56 -25.13
N ASP A 598 -28.38 4.86 -24.31
CA ASP A 598 -26.94 5.11 -24.17
C ASP A 598 -26.19 4.64 -25.43
N ALA A 599 -26.61 3.51 -26.01
CA ALA A 599 -26.09 2.99 -27.27
C ALA A 599 -26.28 4.00 -28.41
N GLU A 600 -27.48 4.57 -28.57
CA GLU A 600 -27.79 5.61 -29.56
C GLU A 600 -26.88 6.83 -29.39
N ARG A 601 -26.75 7.34 -28.17
CA ARG A 601 -25.91 8.51 -27.87
C ARG A 601 -24.46 8.30 -28.33
N PHE A 602 -23.89 7.13 -28.04
CA PHE A 602 -22.53 6.81 -28.45
C PHE A 602 -22.40 6.50 -29.94
N GLN A 603 -23.38 5.84 -30.56
CA GLN A 603 -23.42 5.59 -32.00
C GLN A 603 -23.49 6.88 -32.82
N LEU A 604 -24.35 7.83 -32.44
CA LEU A 604 -24.44 9.14 -33.09
C LEU A 604 -23.07 9.83 -33.10
N LYS A 605 -22.38 9.85 -31.94
CA LYS A 605 -21.05 10.46 -31.87
C LYS A 605 -20.00 9.69 -32.66
N ALA A 606 -20.09 8.36 -32.70
CA ALA A 606 -19.19 7.53 -33.50
C ALA A 606 -19.37 7.77 -35.01
N VAL A 607 -20.61 7.90 -35.51
CA VAL A 607 -20.91 8.20 -36.91
C VAL A 607 -20.37 9.59 -37.27
N GLU A 608 -20.62 10.60 -36.44
CA GLU A 608 -20.11 11.96 -36.63
C GLU A 608 -18.57 11.97 -36.78
N LEU A 609 -17.86 11.37 -35.82
CA LEU A 609 -16.39 11.33 -35.83
C LEU A 609 -15.82 10.52 -37.00
N ARG A 610 -16.45 9.39 -37.39
CA ARG A 610 -16.03 8.63 -38.57
C ARG A 610 -16.29 9.41 -39.86
N GLY A 611 -17.40 10.14 -39.95
CA GLY A 611 -17.69 11.04 -41.06
C GLY A 611 -16.62 12.11 -41.25
N GLU A 612 -16.14 12.71 -40.16
CA GLU A 612 -15.04 13.70 -40.20
C GLU A 612 -13.69 13.09 -40.65
N VAL A 613 -13.35 11.89 -40.14
CA VAL A 613 -12.00 11.30 -40.30
C VAL A 613 -11.84 10.45 -41.57
N LEU A 614 -12.88 9.69 -41.91
CA LEU A 614 -12.87 8.66 -42.95
C LEU A 614 -13.79 9.01 -44.14
N ARG A 615 -14.64 10.03 -44.00
CA ARG A 615 -15.76 10.39 -44.90
C ARG A 615 -16.97 9.46 -44.73
N GLU A 616 -18.12 9.93 -45.21
CA GLU A 616 -19.41 9.24 -45.07
C GLU A 616 -19.47 7.89 -45.79
N GLU A 617 -18.79 7.77 -46.92
CA GLU A 617 -18.81 6.57 -47.77
C GLU A 617 -17.91 5.44 -47.26
N HIS A 618 -17.11 5.68 -46.23
CA HIS A 618 -16.17 4.67 -45.74
C HIS A 618 -16.92 3.48 -45.11
N PRO A 619 -16.50 2.21 -45.38
CA PRO A 619 -17.18 1.02 -44.87
C PRO A 619 -17.44 1.03 -43.35
N LEU A 620 -16.47 1.52 -42.55
CA LEU A 620 -16.63 1.66 -41.09
C LEU A 620 -17.69 2.72 -40.69
N THR A 621 -17.83 3.81 -41.44
CA THR A 621 -18.88 4.82 -41.19
C THR A 621 -20.24 4.20 -41.47
N LEU A 622 -20.38 3.52 -42.61
CA LEU A 622 -21.59 2.81 -43.01
C LEU A 622 -21.97 1.69 -42.03
N ALA A 623 -20.99 0.97 -41.49
CA ALA A 623 -21.22 -0.03 -40.44
C ALA A 623 -21.73 0.60 -39.13
N SER A 624 -21.21 1.76 -38.72
CA SER A 624 -21.76 2.50 -37.57
C SER A 624 -23.20 2.95 -37.80
N MET A 625 -23.51 3.46 -39.00
CA MET A 625 -24.86 3.88 -39.37
C MET A 625 -25.84 2.70 -39.37
N GLY A 626 -25.43 1.54 -39.90
CA GLY A 626 -26.24 0.31 -39.83
C GLY A 626 -26.56 -0.12 -38.40
N ASN A 627 -25.58 -0.06 -37.49
CA ASN A 627 -25.81 -0.37 -36.08
C ASN A 627 -26.72 0.66 -35.39
N LEU A 628 -26.62 1.95 -35.76
CA LEU A 628 -27.54 2.99 -35.29
C LEU A 628 -28.98 2.73 -35.77
N ALA A 629 -29.16 2.29 -37.02
CA ALA A 629 -30.47 1.93 -37.53
C ALA A 629 -31.07 0.72 -36.79
N SER A 630 -30.25 -0.29 -36.49
CA SER A 630 -30.67 -1.43 -35.65
C SER A 630 -31.09 -0.98 -34.25
N THR A 631 -30.38 -0.04 -33.63
CA THR A 631 -30.79 0.58 -32.37
C THR A 631 -32.15 1.28 -32.48
N TYR A 632 -32.40 2.03 -33.56
CA TYR A 632 -33.72 2.64 -33.81
C TYR A 632 -34.82 1.58 -33.98
N GLN A 633 -34.56 0.48 -34.69
CA GLN A 633 -35.52 -0.62 -34.80
C GLN A 633 -35.89 -1.17 -33.42
N ASN A 634 -34.90 -1.43 -32.56
CA ASN A 634 -35.10 -1.96 -31.20
C ASN A 634 -35.83 -0.98 -30.26
N GLN A 635 -35.79 0.32 -30.58
CA GLN A 635 -36.59 1.35 -29.89
C GLN A 635 -38.01 1.51 -30.47
N GLY A 636 -38.37 0.79 -31.54
CA GLY A 636 -39.64 0.96 -32.26
C GLY A 636 -39.69 2.17 -33.21
N ARG A 637 -38.55 2.83 -33.45
CA ARG A 637 -38.41 4.02 -34.30
C ARG A 637 -38.14 3.63 -35.76
N TRP A 638 -39.03 2.84 -36.35
CA TRP A 638 -38.81 2.20 -37.66
C TRP A 638 -38.63 3.17 -38.83
N LYS A 639 -39.25 4.37 -38.78
CA LYS A 639 -39.08 5.39 -39.83
C LYS A 639 -37.67 5.95 -39.88
N GLU A 640 -37.04 6.12 -38.72
CA GLU A 640 -35.66 6.62 -38.63
C GLU A 640 -34.66 5.52 -38.99
N ALA A 641 -34.94 4.27 -38.61
CA ALA A 641 -34.19 3.11 -39.06
C ALA A 641 -34.22 2.98 -40.59
N GLU A 642 -35.40 3.05 -41.21
CA GLU A 642 -35.59 2.97 -42.66
C GLU A 642 -34.79 4.06 -43.40
N ALA A 643 -34.92 5.31 -42.97
CA ALA A 643 -34.22 6.42 -43.62
C ALA A 643 -32.70 6.20 -43.63
N LEU A 644 -32.15 5.72 -42.51
CA LEU A 644 -30.73 5.46 -42.37
C LEU A 644 -30.29 4.20 -43.14
N GLU A 645 -31.08 3.14 -43.14
CA GLU A 645 -30.82 1.89 -43.87
C GLU A 645 -30.86 2.10 -45.38
N VAL A 646 -31.81 2.87 -45.90
CA VAL A 646 -31.87 3.24 -47.32
C VAL A 646 -30.62 4.00 -47.72
N GLN A 647 -30.21 5.01 -46.94
CA GLN A 647 -28.98 5.76 -47.20
C GLN A 647 -27.74 4.85 -47.22
N VAL A 648 -27.59 3.96 -46.24
CA VAL A 648 -26.46 3.03 -46.16
C VAL A 648 -26.47 2.06 -47.32
N MET A 649 -27.63 1.49 -47.65
CA MET A 649 -27.79 0.49 -48.72
C MET A 649 -27.47 1.08 -50.09
N GLU A 650 -28.01 2.26 -50.43
CA GLU A 650 -27.73 2.93 -51.70
C GLU A 650 -26.25 3.38 -51.80
N THR A 651 -25.65 3.81 -50.68
CA THR A 651 -24.22 4.14 -50.65
C THR A 651 -23.35 2.89 -50.86
N ARG A 652 -23.67 1.76 -50.22
CA ARG A 652 -22.95 0.49 -50.43
C ARG A 652 -23.12 -0.04 -51.85
N LYS A 653 -24.33 0.04 -52.42
CA LYS A 653 -24.56 -0.28 -53.84
C LYS A 653 -23.64 0.54 -54.75
N ARG A 654 -23.52 1.85 -54.51
CA ARG A 654 -22.65 2.74 -55.31
C ARG A 654 -21.16 2.42 -55.15
N VAL A 655 -20.70 2.19 -53.92
CA VAL A 655 -19.26 2.11 -53.59
C VAL A 655 -18.70 0.69 -53.71
N LEU A 656 -19.46 -0.31 -53.27
CA LEU A 656 -19.02 -1.72 -53.21
C LEU A 656 -19.67 -2.58 -54.30
N GLY A 657 -20.77 -2.12 -54.89
CA GLY A 657 -21.58 -2.87 -55.85
C GLY A 657 -22.79 -3.55 -55.21
N GLU A 658 -23.74 -3.94 -56.06
CA GLU A 658 -25.02 -4.53 -55.65
C GLU A 658 -24.87 -5.95 -55.08
N GLU A 659 -23.91 -6.72 -55.59
CA GLU A 659 -23.66 -8.11 -55.18
C GLU A 659 -22.75 -8.24 -53.96
N HIS A 660 -22.22 -7.12 -53.44
CA HIS A 660 -21.29 -7.16 -52.30
C HIS A 660 -22.01 -7.66 -51.02
N PRO A 661 -21.38 -8.55 -50.22
CA PRO A 661 -22.01 -9.11 -49.01
C PRO A 661 -22.57 -8.05 -48.04
N ASP A 662 -21.87 -6.93 -47.84
CA ASP A 662 -22.35 -5.82 -47.00
C ASP A 662 -23.58 -5.12 -47.57
N THR A 663 -23.70 -5.03 -48.90
CA THR A 663 -24.87 -4.46 -49.57
C THR A 663 -26.08 -5.37 -49.39
N LEU A 664 -25.88 -6.68 -49.62
CA LEU A 664 -26.92 -7.70 -49.42
C LEU A 664 -27.39 -7.76 -47.96
N THR A 665 -26.46 -7.58 -47.01
CA THR A 665 -26.80 -7.50 -45.57
C THR A 665 -27.62 -6.25 -45.26
N SER A 666 -27.28 -5.09 -45.83
CA SER A 666 -28.09 -3.87 -45.69
C SER A 666 -29.50 -4.02 -46.26
N MET A 667 -29.65 -4.70 -47.39
CA MET A 667 -30.96 -4.99 -47.98
C MET A 667 -31.81 -5.91 -47.08
N GLY A 668 -31.20 -6.94 -46.48
CA GLY A 668 -31.88 -7.80 -45.51
C GLY A 668 -32.32 -7.05 -44.24
N ASN A 669 -31.48 -6.14 -43.72
CA ASN A 669 -31.86 -5.31 -42.56
C ASN A 669 -33.04 -4.37 -42.90
N LEU A 670 -33.03 -3.76 -44.09
CA LEU A 670 -34.13 -2.92 -44.56
C LEU A 670 -35.43 -3.72 -44.75
N ALA A 671 -35.34 -4.95 -45.27
CA ALA A 671 -36.50 -5.84 -45.39
C ALA A 671 -37.09 -6.18 -44.01
N SER A 672 -36.26 -6.43 -43.00
CA SER A 672 -36.70 -6.60 -41.61
C SER A 672 -37.40 -5.35 -41.08
N THR A 673 -36.90 -4.15 -41.38
CA THR A 673 -37.60 -2.89 -41.04
C THR A 673 -38.97 -2.81 -41.70
N TYR A 674 -39.08 -3.12 -43.00
CA TYR A 674 -40.37 -3.14 -43.69
C TYR A 674 -41.34 -4.14 -43.11
N ARG A 675 -40.86 -5.33 -42.71
CA ARG A 675 -41.66 -6.33 -42.01
C ARG A 675 -42.23 -5.78 -40.71
N ASN A 676 -41.41 -5.13 -39.90
CA ASN A 676 -41.83 -4.50 -38.64
C ASN A 676 -42.84 -3.35 -38.85
N GLN A 677 -42.82 -2.69 -40.02
CA GLN A 677 -43.81 -1.70 -40.41
C GLN A 677 -45.09 -2.30 -41.04
N GLY A 678 -45.17 -3.62 -41.23
CA GLY A 678 -46.28 -4.28 -41.95
C GLY A 678 -46.24 -4.12 -43.48
N ARG A 679 -45.11 -3.66 -44.04
CA ARG A 679 -44.89 -3.44 -45.47
C ARG A 679 -44.31 -4.70 -46.14
N TRP A 680 -45.07 -5.79 -46.06
CA TRP A 680 -44.60 -7.13 -46.42
C TRP A 680 -44.15 -7.29 -47.89
N LYS A 681 -44.83 -6.62 -48.83
CA LYS A 681 -44.47 -6.71 -50.27
C LYS A 681 -43.10 -6.10 -50.58
N GLU A 682 -42.73 -5.05 -49.87
CA GLU A 682 -41.42 -4.39 -50.05
C GLU A 682 -40.30 -5.20 -49.38
N ALA A 683 -40.59 -5.83 -48.24
CA ALA A 683 -39.70 -6.80 -47.62
C ALA A 683 -39.45 -8.01 -48.54
N GLU A 684 -40.51 -8.61 -49.08
CA GLU A 684 -40.45 -9.74 -50.01
C GLU A 684 -39.59 -9.43 -51.24
N ALA A 685 -39.79 -8.26 -51.87
CA ALA A 685 -39.03 -7.86 -53.04
C ALA A 685 -37.51 -7.81 -52.77
N LEU A 686 -37.10 -7.26 -51.62
CA LEU A 686 -35.70 -7.20 -51.22
C LEU A 686 -35.15 -8.59 -50.85
N GLU A 687 -35.91 -9.39 -50.09
CA GLU A 687 -35.47 -10.71 -49.64
C GLU A 687 -35.31 -11.71 -50.80
N VAL A 688 -36.24 -11.70 -51.76
CA VAL A 688 -36.11 -12.50 -53.01
C VAL A 688 -34.85 -12.11 -53.75
N GLN A 689 -34.60 -10.81 -53.93
CA GLN A 689 -33.39 -10.33 -54.61
C GLN A 689 -32.11 -10.79 -53.89
N VAL A 690 -32.06 -10.67 -52.56
CA VAL A 690 -30.91 -11.07 -51.75
C VAL A 690 -30.70 -12.59 -51.82
N MET A 691 -31.76 -13.38 -51.68
CA MET A 691 -31.67 -14.84 -51.69
C MET A 691 -31.18 -15.37 -53.04
N GLU A 692 -31.75 -14.91 -54.15
CA GLU A 692 -31.34 -15.31 -55.50
C GLU A 692 -29.89 -14.91 -55.80
N THR A 693 -29.47 -13.73 -55.35
CA THR A 693 -28.08 -13.27 -55.51
C THR A 693 -27.11 -14.13 -54.69
N ARG A 694 -27.42 -14.42 -53.43
CA ARG A 694 -26.58 -15.31 -52.59
C ARG A 694 -26.55 -16.74 -53.11
N LYS A 695 -27.70 -17.27 -53.56
CA LYS A 695 -27.79 -18.59 -54.19
C LYS A 695 -26.92 -18.68 -55.45
N ARG A 696 -26.91 -17.65 -56.30
CA ARG A 696 -26.02 -17.56 -57.47
C ARG A 696 -24.54 -17.49 -57.10
N MET A 697 -24.18 -16.69 -56.11
CA MET A 697 -22.79 -16.35 -55.78
C MET A 697 -22.09 -17.37 -54.87
N LEU A 698 -22.82 -17.88 -53.88
CA LEU A 698 -22.28 -18.71 -52.79
C LEU A 698 -22.77 -20.16 -52.87
N GLY A 699 -23.82 -20.41 -53.66
CA GLY A 699 -24.53 -21.69 -53.68
C GLY A 699 -25.69 -21.75 -52.68
N GLU A 700 -26.51 -22.78 -52.85
CA GLU A 700 -27.73 -23.00 -52.05
C GLU A 700 -27.45 -23.49 -50.63
N GLU A 701 -26.35 -24.25 -50.45
CA GLU A 701 -25.91 -24.79 -49.17
C GLU A 701 -25.20 -23.77 -48.26
N HIS A 702 -24.89 -22.57 -48.77
CA HIS A 702 -24.14 -21.58 -47.99
C HIS A 702 -24.97 -21.03 -46.82
N PRO A 703 -24.42 -20.89 -45.60
CA PRO A 703 -25.16 -20.41 -44.42
C PRO A 703 -25.92 -19.09 -44.64
N ASP A 704 -25.33 -18.13 -45.35
CA ASP A 704 -26.00 -16.86 -45.67
C ASP A 704 -27.17 -17.00 -46.64
N THR A 705 -27.14 -17.98 -47.54
CA THR A 705 -28.26 -18.30 -48.44
C THR A 705 -29.39 -18.93 -47.64
N LEU A 706 -29.06 -19.90 -46.77
CA LEU A 706 -30.02 -20.55 -45.88
C LEU A 706 -30.69 -19.55 -44.91
N ALA A 707 -29.93 -18.58 -44.38
CA ALA A 707 -30.47 -17.50 -43.57
C ALA A 707 -31.47 -16.63 -44.35
N SER A 708 -31.18 -16.32 -45.63
CA SER A 708 -32.10 -15.59 -46.50
C SER A 708 -33.35 -16.38 -46.84
N MET A 709 -33.25 -17.69 -47.09
CA MET A 709 -34.40 -18.57 -47.31
C MET A 709 -35.33 -18.57 -46.09
N ASN A 710 -34.75 -18.68 -44.89
CA ASN A 710 -35.52 -18.64 -43.64
C ASN A 710 -36.25 -17.29 -43.48
N ASN A 711 -35.54 -16.17 -43.64
CA ASN A 711 -36.15 -14.83 -43.56
C ASN A 711 -37.32 -14.66 -44.55
N LEU A 712 -37.14 -15.08 -45.81
CA LEU A 712 -38.20 -14.99 -46.82
C LEU A 712 -39.39 -15.89 -46.47
N ALA A 713 -39.16 -17.09 -45.95
CA ALA A 713 -40.25 -17.98 -45.53
C ALA A 713 -41.10 -17.33 -44.43
N PHE A 714 -40.48 -16.68 -43.45
CA PHE A 714 -41.19 -15.90 -42.42
C PHE A 714 -41.96 -14.72 -43.01
N THR A 715 -41.41 -14.03 -44.01
CA THR A 715 -42.13 -12.96 -44.72
C THR A 715 -43.34 -13.50 -45.48
N TRP A 716 -43.21 -14.62 -46.18
CA TRP A 716 -44.32 -15.30 -46.85
C TRP A 716 -45.40 -15.78 -45.88
N LYS A 717 -45.01 -16.30 -44.72
CA LYS A 717 -45.94 -16.63 -43.62
C LYS A 717 -46.73 -15.40 -43.18
N GLY A 718 -46.05 -14.26 -42.99
CA GLY A 718 -46.70 -12.98 -42.64
C GLY A 718 -47.63 -12.41 -43.73
N ILE A 719 -47.37 -12.73 -44.99
CA ILE A 719 -48.25 -12.36 -46.13
C ILE A 719 -49.49 -13.25 -46.21
N GLY A 720 -49.49 -14.43 -45.58
CA GLY A 720 -50.53 -15.46 -45.70
C GLY A 720 -50.31 -16.43 -46.87
N ARG A 721 -49.08 -16.53 -47.39
CA ARG A 721 -48.68 -17.54 -48.38
C ARG A 721 -48.17 -18.81 -47.68
N ASP A 722 -49.02 -19.42 -46.85
CA ASP A 722 -48.62 -20.50 -45.95
C ASP A 722 -47.95 -21.69 -46.67
N GLY A 723 -48.47 -22.10 -47.83
CA GLY A 723 -47.90 -23.22 -48.60
C GLY A 723 -46.49 -22.95 -49.14
N ASP A 724 -46.25 -21.73 -49.65
CA ASP A 724 -44.93 -21.34 -50.15
C ASP A 724 -43.93 -21.17 -48.99
N ALA A 725 -44.39 -20.60 -47.88
CA ALA A 725 -43.60 -20.43 -46.66
C ALA A 725 -43.14 -21.78 -46.09
N LEU A 726 -44.08 -22.74 -45.94
CA LEU A 726 -43.77 -24.10 -45.49
C LEU A 726 -42.80 -24.81 -46.44
N GLY A 727 -43.05 -24.72 -47.75
CA GLY A 727 -42.18 -25.35 -48.75
C GLY A 727 -40.75 -24.83 -48.71
N LEU A 728 -40.59 -23.50 -48.59
CA LEU A 728 -39.26 -22.88 -48.51
C LEU A 728 -38.57 -23.17 -47.17
N LEU A 729 -39.31 -23.17 -46.07
CA LEU A 729 -38.77 -23.47 -44.74
C LEU A 729 -38.33 -24.95 -44.64
N GLN A 730 -39.11 -25.88 -45.20
CA GLN A 730 -38.75 -27.30 -45.30
C GLN A 730 -37.46 -27.48 -46.10
N ALA A 731 -37.36 -26.88 -47.29
CA ALA A 731 -36.15 -26.96 -48.09
C ALA A 731 -34.92 -26.37 -47.36
N CYS A 732 -35.11 -25.28 -46.62
CA CYS A 732 -34.05 -24.69 -45.79
C CYS A 732 -33.64 -25.64 -44.65
N PHE A 733 -34.59 -26.29 -43.97
CA PHE A 733 -34.32 -27.27 -42.92
C PHE A 733 -33.53 -28.46 -43.44
N ASP A 734 -33.95 -29.05 -44.56
CA ASP A 734 -33.28 -30.22 -45.16
C ASP A 734 -31.80 -29.91 -45.47
N LEU A 735 -31.54 -28.73 -46.05
CA LEU A 735 -30.19 -28.26 -46.33
C LEU A 735 -29.39 -27.95 -45.06
N GLN A 736 -29.99 -27.30 -44.06
CA GLN A 736 -29.33 -27.04 -42.77
C GLN A 736 -28.97 -28.33 -42.04
N GLN A 737 -29.85 -29.33 -42.06
CA GLN A 737 -29.58 -30.64 -41.47
C GLN A 737 -28.40 -31.32 -42.16
N GLN A 738 -28.33 -31.27 -43.50
CA GLN A 738 -27.24 -31.85 -44.27
C GLN A 738 -25.90 -31.13 -44.06
N VAL A 739 -25.90 -29.79 -44.02
CA VAL A 739 -24.68 -28.97 -44.05
C VAL A 739 -24.17 -28.65 -42.63
N LEU A 740 -25.06 -28.26 -41.72
CA LEU A 740 -24.73 -27.79 -40.38
C LEU A 740 -24.90 -28.89 -39.31
N GLY A 741 -25.72 -29.91 -39.61
CA GLY A 741 -26.07 -30.98 -38.70
C GLY A 741 -27.31 -30.67 -37.85
N GLU A 742 -27.90 -31.72 -37.27
CA GLU A 742 -29.14 -31.67 -36.48
C GLU A 742 -29.02 -30.81 -35.21
N ALA A 743 -27.86 -30.83 -34.55
CA ALA A 743 -27.65 -30.12 -33.29
C ALA A 743 -27.31 -28.63 -33.47
N HIS A 744 -27.17 -28.13 -34.70
CA HIS A 744 -26.81 -26.74 -34.92
C HIS A 744 -27.98 -25.81 -34.54
N PRO A 745 -27.75 -24.69 -33.82
CA PRO A 745 -28.82 -23.81 -33.34
C PRO A 745 -29.78 -23.33 -34.43
N SER A 746 -29.27 -23.03 -35.63
CA SER A 746 -30.12 -22.64 -36.76
C SER A 746 -31.03 -23.78 -37.23
N THR A 747 -30.53 -25.02 -37.31
CA THR A 747 -31.32 -26.20 -37.71
C THR A 747 -32.43 -26.47 -36.70
N VAL A 748 -32.11 -26.43 -35.41
CA VAL A 748 -33.08 -26.59 -34.32
C VAL A 748 -34.15 -25.49 -34.34
N SER A 749 -33.75 -24.23 -34.57
CA SER A 749 -34.68 -23.11 -34.68
C SER A 749 -35.62 -23.26 -35.88
N THR A 750 -35.10 -23.66 -37.04
CA THR A 750 -35.90 -23.87 -38.26
C THR A 750 -36.88 -25.02 -38.07
N LEU A 751 -36.44 -26.13 -37.45
CA LEU A 751 -37.31 -27.26 -37.11
C LEU A 751 -38.44 -26.84 -36.17
N SER A 752 -38.12 -26.12 -35.11
CA SER A 752 -39.13 -25.66 -34.14
C SER A 752 -40.19 -24.76 -34.81
N ALA A 753 -39.77 -23.90 -35.74
CA ALA A 753 -40.69 -23.07 -36.51
C ALA A 753 -41.55 -23.89 -37.48
N LEU A 754 -40.95 -24.87 -38.15
CA LEU A 754 -41.63 -25.77 -39.07
C LEU A 754 -42.69 -26.62 -38.36
N GLU A 755 -42.34 -27.23 -37.22
CA GLU A 755 -43.27 -28.01 -36.38
C GLU A 755 -44.45 -27.15 -35.93
N ALA A 756 -44.18 -25.94 -35.40
CA ALA A 756 -45.22 -25.01 -34.99
C ALA A 756 -46.16 -24.63 -36.15
N TRP A 757 -45.63 -24.38 -37.35
CA TRP A 757 -46.44 -24.01 -38.51
C TRP A 757 -47.25 -25.19 -39.06
N LEU A 758 -46.75 -26.42 -38.94
CA LEU A 758 -47.50 -27.62 -39.32
C LEU A 758 -48.66 -27.86 -38.34
N GLU A 759 -48.43 -27.73 -37.04
CA GLU A 759 -49.48 -27.84 -36.02
C GLU A 759 -50.59 -26.79 -36.21
N GLU A 760 -50.24 -25.54 -36.55
CA GLU A 760 -51.21 -24.48 -36.86
C GLU A 760 -52.09 -24.81 -38.09
N ASN A 761 -51.52 -25.50 -39.10
CA ASN A 761 -52.25 -25.88 -40.30
C ASN A 761 -53.11 -27.15 -40.11
N GLU A 762 -52.79 -27.98 -39.12
CA GLU A 762 -53.57 -29.18 -38.77
C GLU A 762 -54.72 -28.91 -37.80
N GLN A 763 -54.76 -27.76 -37.12
CA GLN A 763 -55.92 -27.36 -36.31
C GLN A 763 -57.05 -26.81 -37.19
N PRO A 764 -58.24 -27.46 -37.23
CA PRO A 764 -59.37 -26.93 -37.98
C PRO A 764 -59.83 -25.60 -37.34
N VAL A 765 -59.94 -24.56 -38.17
CA VAL A 765 -60.56 -23.28 -37.81
C VAL A 765 -61.98 -23.55 -37.30
N VAL A 766 -62.22 -23.39 -35.99
CA VAL A 766 -63.54 -23.51 -35.35
C VAL A 766 -64.33 -22.21 -35.48
#